data_AF-A0A315AP03-F1
#
_entry.id   AF-A0A315AP03-F1
#
_cell.length_a   1.000
_cell.length_b   1.000
_cell.length_c   1.000
_cell.angle_alpha   90.00
_cell.angle_beta   90.00
_cell.angle_gamma   90.00
#
_symmetry.space_group_name_H-M   'P 1'
#
loop_
_entity.id
_entity.type
_entity.pdbx_description
1 polymer ?
#
loop_
_entity_poly.entity_id
_entity_poly.type
_entity_poly.pdbx_seq_one_letter_code
_entity_poly.pdbx_strand_id
1 'polypeptide(L)'
;MNAPTSLSEVTPKTVEFKLDAQTIHAYEGETILKAAKRHGIDIPHLCYKDGYRADGNCRACVVEIAGERTLAPSCCRSATEGMQVQAQSERAVKSQKMVLEMLLSDMPDVGHKWNDADVTGQGAATDTGQHGELSDWASRMDVTVRPELKALRREQPETDVSHPAMAVNLDACIQCNRCVRACREEQVNGVIGYASRGAHSEIVFDLGDAMGDSTCVACGECVQACPTGALMPKTQVGTQVVDKKVDSVCPFCGVGCLLTYNVKDNVIVSVDGRDGPANHNRLCVKGRFGFDYAASPQRLTVPLIRKDGVSKDPELLNRLNRDSADWSEVFREATWEEALALGAGQLKQLRDQFGPKALAGFGSAKGSNEEAYLFQKLVRTGFGSNNVDHCTRLCHASSVAALLEGVGSGAVSNQVNDVEHSDLIFVIGSNPTANHPVAATWMKNAAKRGAKIVLADPRVTDIGKHAWRTLQFKPDTDVAMLNALIHVVIEEGLVDQDFIAHRANNYEALKENVKGYSPEAMAPICGVPAETLREVAREFAKAKGAMILWGMGVSQHVHGTDNARCLIALVTVTGQIGKPGSGLHPLRGQNNVQGASDAGLIPMMFPNYQRVTNGAAHAWFEDFWSTPLDAQPGYTVVEIMHKILAPETDAHKVRGMYIMGENPAMSDPDLNHARHALASLDHLVVQDIFMTETAWLADVVLPATAWPEKNGTVSNTDRMVQLGKQAIDPPGQAKPDLWIIQQMAERIGAHASHTLSTPVGDWGRGRPLACGYEGEFDGVAEVYDEMRRAMHSAISGITWERLQRESSVTYPCLTADDPGAPTVFIDHFATEDGRVNLVPADIIPANERPDAQYPFVLITGRQLEHWHTGSMTRRATVLDAIEPMATASMCASDLAQLGLSTGDVLTIQSRRGQVTLHVRRDDGTPQGAVFVPFAYYEAAANLMTNAALDPFGKIPEFKYCAVAIRAGGDLSVVQGYAQQATTSP
;
A
#
# COMPACT_ATOMS: atom_id res chain seq x y z
N MET A 1 17.55 -17.01 -17.90
CA MET A 1 18.31 -18.16 -17.37
C MET A 1 17.49 -19.40 -17.67
N ASN A 2 18.09 -20.46 -18.21
CA ASN A 2 17.40 -21.73 -18.47
C ASN A 2 16.96 -22.35 -17.14
N ALA A 3 15.71 -22.83 -17.06
CA ALA A 3 15.25 -23.59 -15.91
C ALA A 3 16.17 -24.80 -15.69
N PRO A 4 16.57 -25.11 -14.45
CA PRO A 4 17.44 -26.24 -14.17
C PRO A 4 16.79 -27.54 -14.65
N THR A 5 17.58 -28.35 -15.36
CA THR A 5 17.14 -29.60 -16.00
C THR A 5 17.09 -30.78 -15.04
N SER A 6 17.53 -30.59 -13.78
CA SER A 6 17.52 -31.60 -12.72
C SER A 6 17.29 -30.95 -11.35
N LEU A 7 16.52 -31.60 -10.47
CA LEU A 7 16.39 -31.24 -9.05
C LEU A 7 17.76 -31.13 -8.36
N SER A 8 18.75 -31.93 -8.78
CA SER A 8 20.12 -31.87 -8.23
C SER A 8 20.89 -30.58 -8.55
N GLU A 9 20.46 -29.80 -9.55
CA GLU A 9 21.06 -28.52 -9.91
C GLU A 9 20.52 -27.36 -9.05
N VAL A 10 19.42 -27.60 -8.33
CA VAL A 10 18.74 -26.63 -7.45
C VAL A 10 18.82 -27.02 -5.98
N THR A 11 19.17 -28.27 -5.65
CA THR A 11 19.43 -28.69 -4.26
C THR A 11 20.72 -28.03 -3.77
N PRO A 12 20.65 -27.17 -2.72
CA PRO A 12 21.86 -26.56 -2.17
C PRO A 12 22.79 -27.66 -1.68
N LYS A 13 24.05 -27.63 -2.15
CA LYS A 13 25.07 -28.57 -1.70
C LYS A 13 25.19 -28.48 -0.19
N THR A 14 25.27 -29.64 0.46
CA THR A 14 25.45 -29.71 1.90
C THR A 14 26.88 -30.10 2.24
N VAL A 15 27.34 -29.61 3.39
CA VAL A 15 28.60 -30.01 4.01
C VAL A 15 28.28 -30.66 5.36
N GLU A 16 28.93 -31.77 5.65
CA GLU A 16 28.83 -32.47 6.93
C GLU A 16 29.87 -31.92 7.90
N PHE A 17 29.43 -31.57 9.11
CA PHE A 17 30.34 -31.19 10.18
C PHE A 17 29.81 -31.65 11.54
N LYS A 18 30.71 -31.70 12.53
CA LYS A 18 30.37 -32.10 13.89
C LYS A 18 30.13 -30.88 14.76
N LEU A 19 28.94 -30.76 15.36
CA LEU A 19 28.59 -29.77 16.36
C LEU A 19 28.30 -30.47 17.69
N ASP A 20 29.15 -30.21 18.67
CA ASP A 20 29.23 -30.95 19.94
C ASP A 20 29.38 -32.46 19.71
N ALA A 21 28.38 -33.25 20.10
CA ALA A 21 28.36 -34.69 19.89
C ALA A 21 27.64 -35.12 18.60
N GLN A 22 26.98 -34.18 17.90
CA GLN A 22 26.10 -34.47 16.77
C GLN A 22 26.81 -34.22 15.44
N THR A 23 26.59 -35.12 14.48
CA THR A 23 26.93 -34.88 13.08
C THR A 23 25.73 -34.20 12.42
N ILE A 24 25.92 -32.98 11.90
CA ILE A 24 24.85 -32.21 11.27
C ILE A 24 25.27 -31.74 9.87
N HIS A 25 24.28 -31.54 9.00
CA HIS A 25 24.49 -31.01 7.65
C HIS A 25 24.17 -29.52 7.61
N ALA A 26 25.11 -28.71 7.11
CA ALA A 26 24.92 -27.31 6.77
C ALA A 26 24.81 -27.14 5.26
N TYR A 27 24.11 -26.10 4.78
CA TYR A 27 24.22 -25.71 3.38
C TYR A 27 25.59 -25.07 3.13
N GLU A 28 26.14 -25.22 1.92
CA GLU A 28 27.41 -24.59 1.55
C GLU A 28 27.34 -23.07 1.78
N GLY A 29 28.29 -22.54 2.56
CA GLY A 29 28.33 -21.12 2.97
C GLY A 29 27.47 -20.77 4.18
N GLU A 30 26.59 -21.66 4.65
CA GLU A 30 25.76 -21.44 5.86
C GLU A 30 26.64 -21.30 7.10
N THR A 31 26.33 -20.30 7.94
CA THR A 31 27.05 -20.06 9.19
C THR A 31 26.75 -21.15 10.22
N ILE A 32 27.70 -21.45 11.11
CA ILE A 32 27.50 -22.39 12.23
C ILE A 32 26.24 -22.04 13.03
N LEU A 33 25.98 -20.75 13.30
CA LEU A 33 24.79 -20.34 14.06
C LEU A 33 23.47 -20.73 13.37
N LYS A 34 23.35 -20.48 12.07
CA LYS A 34 22.17 -20.84 11.27
C LYS A 34 21.97 -22.36 11.21
N ALA A 35 23.05 -23.10 10.95
CA ALA A 35 23.01 -24.55 10.94
C ALA A 35 22.59 -25.10 12.32
N ALA A 36 23.18 -24.60 13.41
CA ALA A 36 22.81 -24.97 14.78
C ALA A 36 21.32 -24.74 15.06
N LYS A 37 20.81 -23.54 14.73
CA LYS A 37 19.39 -23.17 14.89
C LYS A 37 18.46 -24.11 14.12
N ARG A 38 18.80 -24.47 12.88
CA ARG A 38 18.00 -25.39 12.05
C ARG A 38 17.93 -26.81 12.62
N HIS A 39 18.94 -27.22 13.38
CA HIS A 39 18.99 -28.51 14.07
C HIS A 39 18.58 -28.42 15.56
N GLY A 40 17.98 -27.30 15.98
CA GLY A 40 17.46 -27.14 17.35
C GLY A 40 18.55 -26.96 18.42
N ILE A 41 19.77 -26.59 18.04
CA ILE A 41 20.88 -26.33 18.96
C ILE A 41 20.98 -24.82 19.21
N ASP A 42 20.67 -24.41 20.44
CA ASP A 42 20.72 -23.02 20.87
C ASP A 42 22.15 -22.55 21.17
N ILE A 43 22.53 -21.42 20.57
CA ILE A 43 23.78 -20.71 20.86
C ILE A 43 23.40 -19.27 21.22
N PRO A 44 23.86 -18.72 22.37
CA PRO A 44 23.51 -17.36 22.79
C PRO A 44 23.91 -16.30 21.77
N HIS A 45 23.03 -15.36 21.46
CA HIS A 45 23.29 -14.31 20.47
C HIS A 45 22.44 -13.05 20.70
N LEU A 46 23.05 -11.88 20.50
CA LEU A 46 22.40 -10.58 20.73
C LEU A 46 22.59 -9.57 19.59
N CYS A 47 23.66 -9.67 18.80
CA CYS A 47 23.85 -8.80 17.62
C CYS A 47 23.41 -9.47 16.32
N TYR A 48 23.04 -10.74 16.34
CA TYR A 48 22.61 -11.48 15.15
C TYR A 48 21.09 -11.37 14.98
N LYS A 49 20.62 -11.05 13.77
CA LYS A 49 19.20 -11.10 13.39
C LYS A 49 19.12 -11.68 11.98
N ASP A 50 18.17 -12.58 11.74
CA ASP A 50 17.96 -13.15 10.41
C ASP A 50 17.68 -12.03 9.39
N GLY A 51 18.20 -12.19 8.17
CA GLY A 51 18.14 -11.19 7.11
C GLY A 51 19.28 -10.16 7.12
N TYR A 52 19.89 -9.87 8.28
CA TYR A 52 20.92 -8.82 8.37
C TYR A 52 22.34 -9.40 8.23
N ARG A 53 23.29 -8.59 7.75
CA ARG A 53 24.72 -8.98 7.75
C ARG A 53 25.16 -9.29 9.18
N ALA A 54 25.86 -10.40 9.42
CA ALA A 54 26.39 -10.74 10.73
C ALA A 54 27.74 -10.05 11.00
N ASP A 55 27.82 -9.21 12.04
CA ASP A 55 29.04 -8.48 12.40
C ASP A 55 29.86 -9.16 13.52
N GLY A 56 29.28 -10.14 14.23
CA GLY A 56 29.97 -10.79 15.36
C GLY A 56 30.30 -9.85 16.53
N ASN A 57 29.61 -8.71 16.63
CA ASN A 57 29.93 -7.64 17.57
C ASN A 57 29.71 -8.02 19.04
N CYS A 58 28.59 -8.66 19.38
CA CYS A 58 28.27 -8.97 20.78
C CYS A 58 29.20 -10.01 21.44
N ARG A 59 29.88 -10.85 20.65
CA ARG A 59 30.69 -11.99 21.12
C ARG A 59 29.94 -13.03 21.98
N ALA A 60 28.61 -12.93 22.14
CA ALA A 60 27.83 -13.91 22.86
C ALA A 60 27.80 -15.27 22.15
N CYS A 61 27.88 -15.32 20.81
CA CYS A 61 27.78 -16.57 20.04
C CYS A 61 29.10 -17.31 19.79
N VAL A 62 30.09 -17.14 20.67
CA VAL A 62 31.40 -17.77 20.46
C VAL A 62 31.36 -19.28 20.70
N VAL A 63 32.00 -20.04 19.82
CA VAL A 63 32.14 -21.49 19.88
C VAL A 63 33.61 -21.90 19.76
N GLU A 64 33.95 -23.09 20.23
CA GLU A 64 35.29 -23.65 20.07
C GLU A 64 35.38 -24.51 18.81
N ILE A 65 36.42 -24.32 18.00
CA ILE A 65 36.64 -25.09 16.77
C ILE A 65 37.96 -25.84 16.91
N ALA A 66 37.95 -27.15 16.66
CA ALA A 66 39.14 -27.98 16.79
C ALA A 66 40.26 -27.49 15.87
N GLY A 67 41.46 -27.32 16.43
CA GLY A 67 42.63 -26.79 15.71
C GLY A 67 42.73 -25.26 15.71
N GLU A 68 41.72 -24.53 16.18
CA GLU A 68 41.77 -23.07 16.29
C GLU A 68 42.18 -22.62 17.70
N ARG A 69 43.07 -21.62 17.77
CA ARG A 69 43.55 -21.09 19.07
C ARG A 69 42.48 -20.27 19.79
N THR A 70 41.63 -19.56 19.06
CA THR A 70 40.67 -18.58 19.60
C THR A 70 39.24 -19.07 19.40
N LEU A 71 38.34 -18.69 20.31
CA LEU A 71 36.92 -18.94 20.12
C LEU A 71 36.39 -18.12 18.92
N ALA A 72 35.60 -18.76 18.07
CA ALA A 72 35.09 -18.18 16.85
C ALA A 72 33.62 -17.75 17.03
N PRO A 73 33.20 -16.55 16.57
CA PRO A 73 31.78 -16.18 16.57
C PRO A 73 31.03 -17.04 15.54
N SER A 74 30.10 -17.88 16.00
CA SER A 74 29.38 -18.83 15.13
C SER A 74 28.53 -18.15 14.05
N CYS A 75 28.13 -16.89 14.27
CA CYS A 75 27.39 -16.11 13.29
C CYS A 75 28.22 -15.61 12.09
N CYS A 76 29.55 -15.58 12.19
CA CYS A 76 30.43 -15.11 11.12
C CYS A 76 31.30 -16.23 10.52
N ARG A 77 31.09 -17.48 10.96
CA ARG A 77 31.89 -18.62 10.55
C ARG A 77 31.01 -19.59 9.76
N SER A 78 31.28 -19.75 8.47
CA SER A 78 30.63 -20.77 7.64
C SER A 78 31.08 -22.17 8.07
N ALA A 79 30.15 -23.11 8.09
CA ALA A 79 30.46 -24.52 8.28
C ALA A 79 31.25 -25.05 7.07
N THR A 80 32.22 -25.92 7.32
CA THR A 80 33.01 -26.60 6.29
C THR A 80 33.02 -28.10 6.55
N GLU A 81 33.21 -28.87 5.50
CA GLU A 81 33.28 -30.34 5.57
C GLU A 81 34.30 -30.79 6.63
N GLY A 82 33.89 -31.70 7.51
CA GLY A 82 34.72 -32.27 8.57
C GLY A 82 35.08 -31.31 9.71
N MET A 83 34.54 -30.09 9.74
CA MET A 83 34.75 -29.15 10.85
C MET A 83 34.25 -29.76 12.16
N GLN A 84 35.01 -29.61 13.25
CA GLN A 84 34.60 -30.04 14.59
C GLN A 84 34.43 -28.83 15.48
N VAL A 85 33.19 -28.55 15.84
CA VAL A 85 32.76 -27.39 16.62
C VAL A 85 32.20 -27.87 17.95
N GLN A 86 32.56 -27.20 19.05
CA GLN A 86 31.98 -27.40 20.37
C GLN A 86 31.35 -26.09 20.83
N ALA A 87 30.02 -26.02 20.82
CA ALA A 87 29.27 -24.90 21.38
C ALA A 87 29.16 -24.99 22.90
N GLN A 88 29.21 -26.22 23.45
CA GLN A 88 29.05 -26.51 24.88
C GLN A 88 30.39 -26.82 25.59
N SER A 89 31.54 -26.48 25.00
CA SER A 89 32.82 -26.64 25.70
C SER A 89 32.88 -25.72 26.93
N GLU A 90 33.56 -26.16 28.00
CA GLU A 90 33.72 -25.36 29.22
C GLU A 90 34.26 -23.96 28.91
N ARG A 91 35.20 -23.89 27.96
CA ARG A 91 35.82 -22.65 27.51
C ARG A 91 34.83 -21.74 26.77
N ALA A 92 34.03 -22.28 25.86
CA ALA A 92 33.01 -21.53 25.14
C ALA A 92 31.96 -20.99 26.11
N VAL A 93 31.35 -21.86 26.92
CA VAL A 93 30.30 -21.51 27.89
C VAL A 93 30.78 -20.46 28.89
N LYS A 94 32.00 -20.59 29.42
CA LYS A 94 32.58 -19.58 30.33
C LYS A 94 32.70 -18.20 29.66
N SER A 95 33.13 -18.16 28.40
CA SER A 95 33.22 -16.90 27.64
C SER A 95 31.85 -16.30 27.35
N GLN A 96 30.87 -17.14 26.98
CA GLN A 96 29.50 -16.71 26.70
C GLN A 96 28.86 -16.10 27.96
N LYS A 97 28.95 -16.78 29.12
CA LYS A 97 28.45 -16.28 30.40
C LYS A 97 29.10 -14.95 30.81
N MET A 98 30.43 -14.85 30.67
CA MET A 98 31.16 -13.60 30.98
C MET A 98 30.69 -12.42 30.13
N VAL A 99 30.45 -12.63 28.83
CA VAL A 99 29.93 -11.58 27.94
C VAL A 99 28.55 -11.12 28.38
N LEU A 100 27.63 -12.06 28.68
CA LEU A 100 26.29 -11.73 29.16
C LEU A 100 26.35 -10.97 30.49
N GLU A 101 27.23 -11.38 31.42
CA GLU A 101 27.42 -10.72 32.71
C GLU A 101 27.91 -9.28 32.55
N MET A 102 28.91 -9.03 31.70
CA MET A 102 29.41 -7.68 31.43
C MET A 102 28.33 -6.78 30.83
N LEU A 103 27.57 -7.28 29.85
CA LEU A 103 26.48 -6.51 29.23
C LEU A 103 25.37 -6.20 30.23
N LEU A 104 24.98 -7.17 31.06
CA LEU A 104 23.98 -6.96 32.12
C LEU A 104 24.45 -5.95 33.19
N SER A 105 25.74 -5.94 33.52
CA SER A 105 26.26 -5.03 34.54
C SER A 105 26.10 -3.55 34.17
N ASP A 106 26.03 -3.26 32.87
CA ASP A 106 25.91 -1.91 32.33
C ASP A 106 24.46 -1.45 32.10
N MET A 107 23.49 -2.37 32.21
CA MET A 107 22.06 -2.07 32.07
C MET A 107 21.52 -1.26 33.27
N PRO A 108 20.46 -0.45 33.07
CA PRO A 108 19.73 0.17 34.17
C PRO A 108 19.14 -0.89 35.12
N ASP A 109 18.86 -0.53 36.38
CA ASP A 109 18.28 -1.51 37.33
C ASP A 109 16.86 -1.91 36.95
N VAL A 110 16.10 -0.99 36.34
CA VAL A 110 14.80 -1.26 35.75
C VAL A 110 14.95 -1.10 34.25
N GLY A 111 14.64 -2.15 33.50
CA GLY A 111 14.68 -2.12 32.05
C GLY A 111 13.51 -1.37 31.43
N HIS A 112 13.34 -1.47 30.11
CA HIS A 112 12.26 -0.80 29.36
C HIS A 112 11.32 -1.78 28.65
N LYS A 113 11.75 -3.04 28.46
CA LYS A 113 11.07 -4.03 27.61
C LYS A 113 10.73 -5.27 28.44
N TRP A 114 9.49 -5.76 28.36
CA TRP A 114 9.01 -6.90 29.17
C TRP A 114 9.03 -6.60 30.68
N ASN A 115 8.64 -5.38 31.05
CA ASN A 115 8.41 -4.98 32.43
C ASN A 115 7.00 -5.38 32.86
N ASP A 116 6.74 -6.67 32.93
CA ASP A 116 5.46 -7.20 33.36
C ASP A 116 5.36 -7.12 34.88
N ALA A 117 4.99 -5.95 35.40
CA ALA A 117 4.53 -5.85 36.78
C ALA A 117 3.20 -6.60 36.89
N ASP A 118 3.07 -7.49 37.87
CA ASP A 118 1.78 -8.11 38.21
C ASP A 118 0.73 -6.99 38.38
N VAL A 119 -0.36 -7.06 37.62
CA VAL A 119 -1.41 -6.04 37.42
C VAL A 119 -2.09 -5.57 38.72
N THR A 120 -1.75 -6.18 39.85
CA THR A 120 -2.29 -5.89 41.19
C THR A 120 -1.40 -4.98 42.04
N GLY A 121 -0.22 -4.57 41.56
CA GLY A 121 0.71 -3.74 42.32
C GLY A 121 1.24 -4.40 43.60
N GLN A 122 1.09 -5.73 43.73
CA GLN A 122 1.49 -6.50 44.91
C GLN A 122 2.60 -7.53 44.63
N GLY A 123 3.08 -7.65 43.40
CA GLY A 123 4.28 -8.44 43.06
C GLY A 123 5.49 -7.53 42.85
N ALA A 124 6.67 -7.93 43.36
CA ALA A 124 7.93 -7.33 42.93
C ALA A 124 8.06 -7.54 41.40
N ALA A 125 8.50 -6.51 40.66
CA ALA A 125 8.92 -6.70 39.28
C ALA A 125 9.90 -7.90 39.25
N THR A 126 9.56 -8.97 38.55
CA THR A 126 10.49 -10.08 38.43
C THR A 126 11.66 -9.58 37.59
N ASP A 127 12.90 -9.66 38.10
CA ASP A 127 14.14 -9.29 37.38
C ASP A 127 14.28 -9.99 36.01
N THR A 128 13.50 -11.04 35.77
CA THR A 128 13.45 -11.84 34.55
C THR A 128 12.69 -11.12 33.43
N GLY A 129 13.43 -10.62 32.43
CA GLY A 129 12.88 -10.20 31.14
C GLY A 129 13.07 -8.72 30.79
N GLN A 130 13.27 -7.85 31.78
CA GLN A 130 13.26 -6.39 31.63
C GLN A 130 14.24 -5.79 30.60
N HIS A 131 15.33 -6.50 30.26
CA HIS A 131 16.32 -6.08 29.24
C HIS A 131 16.22 -6.87 27.94
N GLY A 132 15.04 -7.41 27.63
CA GLY A 132 14.82 -8.04 26.34
C GLY A 132 15.61 -9.35 26.16
N GLU A 133 16.09 -9.61 24.93
CA GLU A 133 16.84 -10.83 24.59
C GLU A 133 18.08 -11.05 25.50
N LEU A 134 18.64 -9.97 26.08
CA LEU A 134 19.77 -10.07 27.01
C LEU A 134 19.37 -10.77 28.32
N SER A 135 18.25 -10.37 28.92
CA SER A 135 17.72 -11.00 30.14
C SER A 135 17.33 -12.46 29.87
N ASP A 136 16.72 -12.74 28.72
CA ASP A 136 16.34 -14.11 28.32
C ASP A 136 17.56 -15.03 28.26
N TRP A 137 18.62 -14.61 27.57
CA TRP A 137 19.85 -15.41 27.47
C TRP A 137 20.54 -15.56 28.82
N ALA A 138 20.61 -14.50 29.62
CA ALA A 138 21.20 -14.57 30.95
C ALA A 138 20.44 -15.54 31.87
N SER A 139 19.10 -15.54 31.82
CA SER A 139 18.28 -16.47 32.58
C SER A 139 18.49 -17.91 32.12
N ARG A 140 18.49 -18.19 30.81
CA ARG A 140 18.73 -19.53 30.26
C ARG A 140 20.11 -20.08 30.62
N MET A 141 21.09 -19.19 30.81
CA MET A 141 22.47 -19.55 31.11
C MET A 141 22.83 -19.40 32.59
N ASP A 142 21.88 -19.08 33.46
CA ASP A 142 22.11 -18.87 34.90
C ASP A 142 23.26 -17.88 35.16
N VAL A 143 23.13 -16.66 34.61
CA VAL A 143 24.11 -15.57 34.73
C VAL A 143 23.57 -14.49 35.67
N THR A 144 24.35 -14.17 36.69
CA THR A 144 24.08 -13.06 37.62
C THR A 144 25.28 -12.11 37.65
N VAL A 145 25.02 -10.81 37.85
CA VAL A 145 26.07 -9.78 37.86
C VAL A 145 26.74 -9.73 39.23
N ARG A 146 28.06 -9.89 39.27
CA ARG A 146 28.83 -9.69 40.50
C ARG A 146 28.89 -8.21 40.94
N PRO A 147 28.91 -7.90 42.26
CA PRO A 147 28.90 -6.52 42.77
C PRO A 147 30.04 -5.65 42.21
N GLU A 148 31.21 -6.23 41.97
CA GLU A 148 32.38 -5.51 41.47
C GLU A 148 32.18 -5.01 40.03
N LEU A 149 31.49 -5.77 39.19
CA LEU A 149 31.14 -5.32 37.84
C LEU A 149 30.00 -4.31 37.87
N LYS A 150 29.00 -4.51 38.73
CA LYS A 150 27.90 -3.55 38.90
C LYS A 150 28.40 -2.17 39.37
N ALA A 151 29.45 -2.13 40.19
CA ALA A 151 30.09 -0.89 40.62
C ALA A 151 30.80 -0.11 39.50
N LEU A 152 31.06 -0.75 38.35
CA LEU A 152 31.69 -0.15 37.17
C LEU A 152 30.68 0.28 36.10
N ARG A 153 29.37 0.20 36.40
CA ARG A 153 28.29 0.62 35.51
C ARG A 153 28.52 2.06 35.02
N ARG A 154 28.28 2.30 33.73
CA ARG A 154 28.38 3.66 33.16
C ARG A 154 27.33 4.61 33.73
N GLU A 155 27.61 5.90 33.57
CA GLU A 155 26.59 6.94 33.72
C GLU A 155 25.49 6.75 32.67
N GLN A 156 24.24 6.71 33.12
CA GLN A 156 23.11 6.40 32.25
C GLN A 156 22.67 7.67 31.50
N PRO A 157 22.61 7.66 30.16
CA PRO A 157 22.17 8.80 29.37
C PRO A 157 20.67 9.08 29.56
N GLU A 158 20.26 10.31 29.29
CA GLU A 158 18.84 10.69 29.30
C GLU A 158 18.06 10.04 28.16
N THR A 159 16.78 9.75 28.41
CA THR A 159 15.86 9.25 27.39
C THR A 159 15.48 10.37 26.43
N ASP A 160 15.49 10.08 25.13
CA ASP A 160 14.91 10.93 24.09
C ASP A 160 13.49 10.44 23.72
N VAL A 161 12.49 11.29 23.97
CA VAL A 161 11.06 11.07 23.67
C VAL A 161 10.50 12.07 22.66
N SER A 162 11.39 12.77 21.94
CA SER A 162 11.05 13.80 20.94
C SER A 162 10.20 13.23 19.80
N HIS A 163 10.47 12.01 19.37
CA HIS A 163 9.76 11.39 18.25
C HIS A 163 8.34 10.91 18.66
N PRO A 164 7.28 11.21 17.88
CA PRO A 164 5.91 10.82 18.25
C PRO A 164 5.70 9.31 18.39
N ALA A 165 6.31 8.52 17.51
CA ALA A 165 6.14 7.06 17.47
C ALA A 165 7.06 6.24 18.40
N MET A 166 8.23 6.77 18.76
CA MET A 166 9.35 5.96 19.27
C MET A 166 10.03 6.62 20.46
N ALA A 167 10.46 5.80 21.42
CA ALA A 167 11.29 6.22 22.54
C ALA A 167 12.71 5.67 22.38
N VAL A 168 13.70 6.50 22.74
CA VAL A 168 15.13 6.21 22.64
C VAL A 168 15.72 6.17 24.05
N ASN A 169 16.02 4.97 24.52
CA ASN A 169 16.53 4.65 25.85
C ASN A 169 17.96 4.12 25.74
N LEU A 170 18.94 4.99 25.49
CA LEU A 170 20.32 4.55 25.24
C LEU A 170 21.01 3.97 26.47
N ASP A 171 20.46 4.17 27.67
CA ASP A 171 20.81 3.49 28.91
C ASP A 171 20.73 1.96 28.79
N ALA A 172 19.76 1.44 28.03
CA ALA A 172 19.63 0.02 27.71
C ALA A 172 20.40 -0.43 26.44
N CYS A 173 21.24 0.43 25.84
CA CYS A 173 21.94 0.11 24.59
C CYS A 173 23.19 -0.76 24.79
N ILE A 174 23.18 -1.97 24.22
CA ILE A 174 24.33 -2.88 24.15
C ILE A 174 25.24 -2.66 22.93
N GLN A 175 25.08 -1.55 22.21
CA GLN A 175 25.90 -1.18 21.04
C GLN A 175 25.99 -2.27 19.96
N CYS A 176 24.97 -3.12 19.81
CA CYS A 176 25.01 -4.30 18.94
C CYS A 176 24.94 -4.00 17.42
N ASN A 177 24.76 -2.73 17.03
CA ASN A 177 24.58 -2.27 15.64
C ASN A 177 23.40 -2.88 14.87
N ARG A 178 22.44 -3.54 15.53
CA ARG A 178 21.22 -4.02 14.84
C ARG A 178 20.39 -2.85 14.30
N CYS A 179 20.25 -1.77 15.07
CA CYS A 179 19.54 -0.56 14.66
C CYS A 179 20.21 0.17 13.47
N VAL A 180 21.55 0.24 13.47
CA VAL A 180 22.33 0.82 12.37
C VAL A 180 22.13 0.01 11.09
N ARG A 181 22.27 -1.32 11.15
CA ARG A 181 22.05 -2.20 9.98
C ARG A 181 20.61 -2.13 9.48
N ALA A 182 19.62 -2.14 10.39
CA ALA A 182 18.21 -1.92 10.06
C ALA A 182 17.99 -0.62 9.26
N CYS A 183 18.58 0.49 9.71
CA CYS A 183 18.37 1.79 9.05
C CYS A 183 19.18 1.95 7.75
N ARG A 184 20.43 1.50 7.73
CA ARG A 184 21.39 1.78 6.64
C ARG A 184 21.45 0.70 5.56
N GLU A 185 21.25 -0.55 5.93
CA GLU A 185 21.40 -1.70 5.04
C GLU A 185 20.04 -2.25 4.64
N GLU A 186 19.14 -2.42 5.61
CA GLU A 186 17.83 -3.02 5.36
C GLU A 186 16.87 -2.04 4.68
N GLN A 187 16.68 -0.86 5.29
CA GLN A 187 15.78 0.18 4.79
C GLN A 187 16.48 1.21 3.89
N VAL A 188 17.80 1.33 3.98
CA VAL A 188 18.62 2.29 3.21
C VAL A 188 18.14 3.74 3.39
N ASN A 189 17.73 4.11 4.61
CA ASN A 189 17.36 5.49 4.94
C ASN A 189 18.57 6.32 5.42
N GLY A 190 19.56 5.69 6.06
CA GLY A 190 20.83 6.35 6.37
C GLY A 190 20.91 7.12 7.70
N VAL A 191 19.79 7.25 8.43
CA VAL A 191 19.62 8.14 9.59
C VAL A 191 20.45 7.74 10.82
N ILE A 192 20.52 6.44 11.15
CA ILE A 192 21.19 5.99 12.38
C ILE A 192 22.69 5.75 12.13
N GLY A 193 23.53 6.32 12.99
CA GLY A 193 24.99 6.18 12.99
C GLY A 193 25.55 5.59 14.28
N TYR A 194 26.89 5.43 14.31
CA TYR A 194 27.67 5.02 15.47
C TYR A 194 28.83 6.02 15.63
N ALA A 195 28.79 6.83 16.68
CA ALA A 195 29.75 7.91 16.90
C ALA A 195 30.75 7.57 18.01
N SER A 196 31.81 8.37 18.10
CA SER A 196 32.85 8.29 19.14
C SER A 196 33.62 6.94 19.16
N ARG A 197 34.43 6.69 20.19
CA ARG A 197 35.26 5.47 20.33
C ARG A 197 35.42 5.04 21.78
N GLY A 198 35.57 3.74 22.01
CA GLY A 198 35.79 3.17 23.35
C GLY A 198 34.55 3.35 24.23
N ALA A 199 34.76 3.74 25.49
CA ALA A 199 33.68 3.93 26.47
C ALA A 199 32.69 5.06 26.09
N HIS A 200 33.09 5.99 25.22
CA HIS A 200 32.24 7.09 24.75
C HIS A 200 31.43 6.74 23.50
N SER A 201 31.49 5.49 23.02
CA SER A 201 30.80 5.12 21.79
C SER A 201 29.29 5.17 21.98
N GLU A 202 28.56 5.65 20.98
CA GLU A 202 27.11 5.77 21.10
C GLU A 202 26.40 5.67 19.74
N ILE A 203 25.10 5.37 19.81
CA ILE A 203 24.21 5.44 18.67
C ILE A 203 23.75 6.89 18.54
N VAL A 204 23.84 7.45 17.33
CA VAL A 204 23.40 8.82 17.01
C VAL A 204 22.43 8.83 15.85
N PHE A 205 21.63 9.89 15.73
CA PHE A 205 20.75 10.16 14.59
C PHE A 205 21.30 11.36 13.82
N ASP A 206 21.41 11.24 12.50
CA ASP A 206 22.02 12.23 11.61
C ASP A 206 23.34 12.80 12.16
N LEU A 207 23.34 14.06 12.60
CA LEU A 207 24.52 14.75 13.14
C LEU A 207 24.51 14.87 14.67
N GLY A 208 23.84 13.93 15.35
CA GLY A 208 23.64 13.95 16.80
C GLY A 208 22.34 14.61 17.24
N ASP A 209 21.37 14.72 16.31
CA ASP A 209 20.07 15.30 16.58
C ASP A 209 19.21 14.38 17.44
N ALA A 210 18.22 14.94 18.14
CA ALA A 210 17.16 14.15 18.74
C ALA A 210 16.40 13.39 17.63
N MET A 211 15.87 12.20 17.93
CA MET A 211 15.24 11.35 16.92
C MET A 211 14.08 12.07 16.20
N GLY A 212 13.28 12.85 16.94
CA GLY A 212 12.16 13.61 16.39
C GLY A 212 12.56 14.74 15.44
N ASP A 213 13.78 15.26 15.58
CA ASP A 213 14.33 16.35 14.74
C ASP A 213 15.20 15.81 13.57
N SER A 214 15.50 14.51 13.59
CA SER A 214 16.26 13.84 12.53
C SER A 214 15.42 13.59 11.26
N THR A 215 16.08 13.16 10.19
CA THR A 215 15.47 12.72 8.92
C THR A 215 14.78 11.35 9.00
N CYS A 216 14.47 10.86 10.21
CA CYS A 216 13.77 9.61 10.44
C CYS A 216 12.36 9.61 9.84
N VAL A 217 12.09 8.66 8.96
CA VAL A 217 10.76 8.45 8.33
C VAL A 217 9.84 7.52 9.13
N ALA A 218 10.16 7.26 10.41
CA ALA A 218 9.36 6.46 11.33
C ALA A 218 8.97 5.04 10.84
N CYS A 219 9.83 4.36 10.05
CA CYS A 219 9.53 3.00 9.57
C CYS A 219 9.47 1.92 10.66
N GLY A 220 10.14 2.16 11.80
CA GLY A 220 10.19 1.23 12.93
C GLY A 220 11.04 -0.03 12.72
N GLU A 221 11.85 -0.13 11.65
CA GLU A 221 12.76 -1.28 11.49
C GLU A 221 13.79 -1.35 12.62
N CYS A 222 14.28 -0.20 13.10
CA CYS A 222 15.22 -0.12 14.20
C CYS A 222 14.63 -0.61 15.53
N VAL A 223 13.34 -0.34 15.80
CA VAL A 223 12.67 -0.82 17.02
C VAL A 223 12.38 -2.32 16.94
N GLN A 224 11.98 -2.83 15.76
CA GLN A 224 11.84 -4.28 15.51
C GLN A 224 13.18 -5.03 15.61
N ALA A 225 14.29 -4.35 15.34
CA ALA A 225 15.63 -4.93 15.42
C ALA A 225 16.24 -4.86 16.82
N CYS A 226 15.75 -3.98 17.71
CA CYS A 226 16.38 -3.72 19.00
C CYS A 226 16.13 -4.88 19.99
N PRO A 227 17.20 -5.53 20.49
CA PRO A 227 17.06 -6.66 21.41
C PRO A 227 16.60 -6.24 22.80
N THR A 228 17.04 -5.07 23.29
CA THR A 228 17.00 -4.70 24.72
C THR A 228 15.97 -3.64 25.10
N GLY A 229 15.27 -3.04 24.14
CA GLY A 229 14.36 -1.91 24.40
C GLY A 229 15.02 -0.53 24.33
N ALA A 230 16.30 -0.46 23.93
CA ALA A 230 16.97 0.83 23.72
C ALA A 230 16.33 1.70 22.63
N LEU A 231 15.68 1.05 21.65
CA LEU A 231 14.78 1.70 20.70
C LEU A 231 13.48 0.90 20.72
N MET A 232 12.36 1.56 21.00
CA MET A 232 11.06 0.88 21.14
C MET A 232 9.89 1.80 20.77
N PRO A 233 8.70 1.24 20.44
CA PRO A 233 7.49 2.04 20.30
C PRO A 233 7.15 2.78 21.60
N LYS A 234 6.76 4.05 21.50
CA LYS A 234 6.43 4.88 22.67
C LYS A 234 5.20 4.36 23.43
N THR A 235 4.27 3.72 22.71
CA THR A 235 3.06 3.11 23.29
C THR A 235 3.31 1.82 24.06
N GLN A 236 4.52 1.25 23.96
CA GLN A 236 4.88 -0.03 24.56
C GLN A 236 5.85 0.10 25.74
N VAL A 237 5.90 1.24 26.44
CA VAL A 237 6.69 1.32 27.68
C VAL A 237 5.96 0.54 28.80
N GLY A 238 6.56 -0.53 29.33
CA GLY A 238 5.96 -1.35 30.40
C GLY A 238 5.60 -2.78 30.00
N THR A 239 4.47 -3.30 30.51
CA THR A 239 4.02 -4.68 30.27
C THR A 239 3.74 -4.93 28.79
N GLN A 240 4.21 -6.07 28.29
CA GLN A 240 4.03 -6.49 26.89
C GLN A 240 3.17 -7.74 26.75
N VAL A 241 2.59 -8.23 27.84
CA VAL A 241 1.64 -9.35 27.78
C VAL A 241 0.43 -8.92 26.97
N VAL A 242 0.12 -9.73 25.97
CA VAL A 242 -1.04 -9.57 25.07
C VAL A 242 -1.93 -10.80 25.14
N ASP A 243 -3.23 -10.62 24.97
CA ASP A 243 -4.23 -11.69 25.05
C ASP A 243 -4.12 -12.63 23.85
N LYS A 244 -3.81 -12.07 22.68
CA LYS A 244 -3.65 -12.83 21.43
C LYS A 244 -2.75 -12.13 20.42
N LYS A 245 -2.15 -12.94 19.56
CA LYS A 245 -1.41 -12.51 18.37
C LYS A 245 -2.13 -12.99 17.12
N VAL A 246 -2.39 -12.11 16.17
CA VAL A 246 -3.18 -12.42 14.98
C VAL A 246 -2.42 -12.01 13.72
N ASP A 247 -2.07 -13.02 12.93
CA ASP A 247 -1.45 -12.83 11.62
C ASP A 247 -2.45 -12.31 10.59
N SER A 248 -2.06 -11.27 9.86
CA SER A 248 -2.91 -10.62 8.86
C SER A 248 -2.06 -9.89 7.81
N VAL A 249 -2.68 -8.97 7.08
CA VAL A 249 -2.08 -8.14 6.02
C VAL A 249 -2.44 -6.67 6.22
N CYS A 250 -1.56 -5.77 5.79
CA CYS A 250 -1.71 -4.33 5.92
C CYS A 250 -2.82 -3.74 5.00
N PRO A 251 -3.77 -2.93 5.52
CA PRO A 251 -4.90 -2.38 4.74
C PRO A 251 -4.60 -1.04 4.06
N PHE A 252 -3.35 -0.58 4.00
CA PHE A 252 -3.01 0.75 3.47
C PHE A 252 -2.75 0.74 1.96
N CYS A 253 -1.48 0.56 1.56
CA CYS A 253 -1.05 0.59 0.16
C CYS A 253 -1.11 -0.78 -0.51
N GLY A 254 -1.06 -0.79 -1.83
CA GLY A 254 -1.09 -2.00 -2.66
C GLY A 254 0.08 -2.96 -2.51
N VAL A 255 1.08 -2.71 -1.64
CA VAL A 255 2.21 -3.65 -1.47
C VAL A 255 1.78 -4.97 -0.84
N GLY A 256 0.82 -4.95 0.11
CA GLY A 256 0.37 -6.19 0.77
C GLY A 256 1.39 -6.73 1.78
N CYS A 257 1.93 -5.86 2.65
CA CYS A 257 2.86 -6.28 3.69
C CYS A 257 2.16 -7.19 4.71
N LEU A 258 2.73 -8.38 4.97
CA LEU A 258 2.25 -9.26 6.02
C LEU A 258 2.69 -8.76 7.40
N LEU A 259 1.80 -8.89 8.37
CA LEU A 259 1.99 -8.38 9.73
C LEU A 259 1.34 -9.30 10.76
N THR A 260 1.68 -9.07 12.04
CA THR A 260 1.04 -9.69 13.19
C THR A 260 0.55 -8.59 14.13
N TYR A 261 -0.75 -8.58 14.42
CA TYR A 261 -1.34 -7.71 15.43
C TYR A 261 -1.11 -8.31 16.82
N ASN A 262 -0.61 -7.50 17.76
CA ASN A 262 -0.56 -7.84 19.17
C ASN A 262 -1.73 -7.15 19.88
N VAL A 263 -2.65 -7.93 20.45
CA VAL A 263 -3.95 -7.43 20.95
C VAL A 263 -4.08 -7.63 22.45
N LYS A 264 -4.47 -6.59 23.16
CA LYS A 264 -4.81 -6.61 24.59
C LYS A 264 -6.07 -5.80 24.84
N ASP A 265 -6.99 -6.33 25.64
CA ASP A 265 -8.26 -5.67 25.99
C ASP A 265 -9.06 -5.24 24.74
N ASN A 266 -9.05 -6.10 23.71
CA ASN A 266 -9.64 -5.83 22.38
C ASN A 266 -9.07 -4.59 21.65
N VAL A 267 -7.87 -4.14 22.00
CA VAL A 267 -7.15 -3.03 21.35
C VAL A 267 -5.83 -3.55 20.77
N ILE A 268 -5.47 -3.09 19.58
CA ILE A 268 -4.17 -3.36 18.98
C ILE A 268 -3.13 -2.47 19.67
N VAL A 269 -2.27 -3.07 20.49
CA VAL A 269 -1.24 -2.33 21.24
C VAL A 269 0.05 -2.17 20.44
N SER A 270 0.32 -3.07 19.49
CA SER A 270 1.43 -2.97 18.55
C SER A 270 1.30 -3.91 17.35
N VAL A 271 2.15 -3.68 16.36
CA VAL A 271 2.20 -4.45 15.12
C VAL A 271 3.63 -4.84 14.75
N ASP A 272 3.84 -6.13 14.55
CA ASP A 272 5.09 -6.69 14.08
C ASP A 272 5.01 -6.99 12.57
N GLY A 273 6.15 -6.87 11.88
CA GLY A 273 6.22 -7.22 10.48
C GLY A 273 6.48 -8.72 10.38
N ARG A 274 5.66 -9.41 9.59
CA ARG A 274 5.78 -10.86 9.39
C ARG A 274 6.52 -11.15 8.10
N ASP A 275 7.22 -12.27 8.08
CA ASP A 275 7.96 -12.70 6.90
C ASP A 275 6.95 -13.09 5.82
N GLY A 276 7.15 -12.54 4.63
CA GLY A 276 6.17 -12.61 3.57
C GLY A 276 6.77 -12.16 2.25
N PRO A 277 6.30 -12.69 1.12
CA PRO A 277 6.93 -12.48 -0.18
C PRO A 277 7.00 -10.99 -0.59
N ALA A 278 6.02 -10.18 -0.16
CA ALA A 278 5.97 -8.76 -0.49
C ALA A 278 6.92 -7.89 0.35
N ASN A 279 7.19 -8.26 1.60
CA ASN A 279 7.82 -7.35 2.57
C ASN A 279 9.02 -7.88 3.34
N HIS A 280 9.21 -9.20 3.47
CA HIS A 280 10.30 -9.80 4.26
C HIS A 280 10.40 -9.19 5.67
N ASN A 281 9.28 -9.14 6.42
CA ASN A 281 9.14 -8.50 7.75
C ASN A 281 9.22 -6.96 7.80
N ARG A 282 9.43 -6.29 6.67
CA ARG A 282 9.48 -4.81 6.63
C ARG A 282 8.07 -4.22 6.74
N LEU A 283 7.95 -3.07 7.39
CA LEU A 283 6.75 -2.23 7.37
C LEU A 283 7.16 -0.77 7.21
N CYS A 284 6.19 0.08 6.88
CA CYS A 284 6.33 1.54 6.93
C CYS A 284 5.63 2.11 8.16
N VAL A 285 5.75 3.41 8.40
CA VAL A 285 5.12 4.12 9.53
C VAL A 285 3.63 3.77 9.68
N LYS A 286 2.87 3.77 8.57
CA LYS A 286 1.44 3.42 8.56
C LYS A 286 1.19 1.99 9.03
N GLY A 287 1.93 1.03 8.47
CA GLY A 287 1.81 -0.39 8.79
C GLY A 287 2.40 -0.77 10.14
N ARG A 288 3.11 0.15 10.83
CA ARG A 288 3.72 -0.09 12.13
C ARG A 288 2.95 0.57 13.27
N PHE A 289 2.48 1.80 13.04
CA PHE A 289 1.95 2.66 14.09
C PHE A 289 0.54 3.21 13.79
N GLY A 290 -0.05 2.84 12.65
CA GLY A 290 -1.29 3.45 12.15
C GLY A 290 -2.57 2.67 12.40
N PHE A 291 -2.68 1.85 13.46
CA PHE A 291 -3.83 0.95 13.66
C PHE A 291 -4.78 1.34 14.79
N ASP A 292 -4.42 2.36 15.57
CA ASP A 292 -5.23 2.88 16.67
C ASP A 292 -6.51 3.60 16.20
N TYR A 293 -6.63 3.94 14.91
CA TYR A 293 -7.90 4.44 14.33
C TYR A 293 -9.08 3.46 14.56
N ALA A 294 -8.82 2.16 14.65
CA ALA A 294 -9.88 1.17 14.89
C ALA A 294 -10.52 1.33 16.28
N ALA A 295 -9.76 1.84 17.25
CA ALA A 295 -10.23 2.19 18.59
C ALA A 295 -10.61 3.68 18.73
N SER A 296 -10.65 4.44 17.62
CA SER A 296 -10.99 5.86 17.66
C SER A 296 -12.42 6.07 18.20
N PRO A 297 -12.63 7.05 19.12
CA PRO A 297 -13.97 7.36 19.62
C PRO A 297 -14.91 7.92 18.54
N GLN A 298 -14.39 8.30 17.37
CA GLN A 298 -15.18 8.80 16.24
C GLN A 298 -15.73 7.68 15.35
N ARG A 299 -15.47 6.40 15.66
CA ARG A 299 -16.02 5.25 14.94
C ARG A 299 -17.55 5.29 14.91
N LEU A 300 -18.13 4.96 13.76
CA LEU A 300 -19.58 4.72 13.66
C LEU A 300 -19.92 3.43 14.41
N THR A 301 -20.87 3.51 15.34
CA THR A 301 -21.24 2.42 16.25
C THR A 301 -22.69 1.97 16.11
N VAL A 302 -23.56 2.80 15.52
CA VAL A 302 -24.99 2.50 15.34
C VAL A 302 -25.45 2.97 13.96
N PRO A 303 -26.47 2.32 13.36
CA PRO A 303 -27.11 2.82 12.15
C PRO A 303 -27.70 4.21 12.38
N LEU A 304 -27.58 5.07 11.37
CA LEU A 304 -28.09 6.44 11.43
C LEU A 304 -29.05 6.69 10.27
N ILE A 305 -30.12 7.43 10.55
CA ILE A 305 -31.08 7.91 9.56
C ILE A 305 -31.12 9.43 9.63
N ARG A 306 -31.08 10.08 8.46
CA ARG A 306 -31.23 11.54 8.35
C ARG A 306 -32.58 11.96 8.92
N LYS A 307 -32.60 13.00 9.74
CA LYS A 307 -33.85 13.51 10.31
C LYS A 307 -34.74 14.12 9.24
N ASP A 308 -36.04 13.90 9.38
CA ASP A 308 -37.05 14.51 8.51
C ASP A 308 -36.92 16.04 8.49
N GLY A 309 -36.99 16.62 7.29
CA GLY A 309 -36.89 18.07 7.07
C GLY A 309 -35.46 18.63 7.08
N VAL A 310 -34.43 17.84 7.39
CA VAL A 310 -33.02 18.28 7.27
C VAL A 310 -32.51 18.01 5.87
N SER A 311 -32.29 19.07 5.08
CA SER A 311 -31.81 18.95 3.69
C SER A 311 -30.38 18.43 3.57
N LYS A 312 -30.08 17.73 2.47
CA LYS A 312 -28.70 17.47 2.03
C LYS A 312 -28.12 18.77 1.48
N ASP A 313 -27.29 19.45 2.26
CA ASP A 313 -26.67 20.71 1.87
C ASP A 313 -25.13 20.56 1.85
N PRO A 314 -24.47 20.70 0.68
CA PRO A 314 -23.02 20.69 0.57
C PRO A 314 -22.31 21.70 1.50
N GLU A 315 -22.95 22.82 1.82
CA GLU A 315 -22.39 23.83 2.73
C GLU A 315 -22.35 23.37 4.20
N LEU A 316 -23.06 22.30 4.55
CA LEU A 316 -22.90 21.66 5.86
C LEU A 316 -21.47 21.16 6.03
N LEU A 317 -20.87 20.60 4.97
CA LEU A 317 -19.50 20.11 5.03
C LEU A 317 -18.54 21.21 5.50
N ASN A 318 -18.75 22.46 5.09
CA ASN A 318 -17.87 23.58 5.46
C ASN A 318 -18.05 24.08 6.90
N ARG A 319 -19.16 23.73 7.56
CA ARG A 319 -19.55 24.27 8.89
C ARG A 319 -19.49 23.26 10.01
N LEU A 320 -19.47 21.96 9.69
CA LEU A 320 -19.49 20.91 10.69
C LEU A 320 -18.15 20.84 11.45
N ASN A 321 -18.23 20.81 12.78
CA ASN A 321 -17.07 20.51 13.61
C ASN A 321 -16.79 19.01 13.55
N ARG A 322 -15.90 18.62 12.63
CA ARG A 322 -15.61 17.21 12.35
C ARG A 322 -14.70 16.57 13.42
N ASP A 323 -14.22 17.36 14.39
CA ASP A 323 -13.49 16.86 15.56
C ASP A 323 -14.45 16.29 16.62
N SER A 324 -15.67 16.82 16.69
CA SER A 324 -16.72 16.25 17.52
C SER A 324 -17.40 15.12 16.78
N ALA A 325 -17.44 13.92 17.37
CA ALA A 325 -18.21 12.77 16.86
C ALA A 325 -19.74 13.01 16.85
N ASP A 326 -20.19 14.27 16.84
CA ASP A 326 -21.56 14.70 16.98
C ASP A 326 -22.20 14.90 15.62
N TRP A 327 -23.03 13.95 15.22
CA TRP A 327 -23.86 13.97 14.03
C TRP A 327 -25.33 14.31 14.35
N SER A 328 -25.64 14.60 15.61
CA SER A 328 -27.01 14.63 16.13
C SER A 328 -27.87 15.78 15.59
N GLU A 329 -27.28 16.83 15.01
CA GLU A 329 -28.04 17.88 14.33
C GLU A 329 -28.68 17.38 13.02
N VAL A 330 -28.04 16.42 12.35
CA VAL A 330 -28.43 15.94 11.02
C VAL A 330 -29.09 14.56 11.06
N PHE A 331 -28.62 13.68 11.94
CA PHE A 331 -29.06 12.29 12.00
C PHE A 331 -29.67 11.93 13.35
N ARG A 332 -30.47 10.87 13.36
CA ARG A 332 -30.89 10.14 14.56
C ARG A 332 -30.38 8.71 14.49
N GLU A 333 -30.22 8.09 15.65
CA GLU A 333 -29.98 6.65 15.73
C GLU A 333 -31.19 5.89 15.20
N ALA A 334 -30.92 4.72 14.64
CA ALA A 334 -31.90 3.79 14.13
C ALA A 334 -31.51 2.35 14.47
N THR A 335 -32.51 1.46 14.51
CA THR A 335 -32.22 0.02 14.57
C THR A 335 -31.72 -0.47 13.20
N TRP A 336 -31.00 -1.59 13.18
CA TRP A 336 -30.61 -2.23 11.91
C TRP A 336 -31.81 -2.56 11.02
N GLU A 337 -32.91 -3.05 11.61
CA GLU A 337 -34.12 -3.38 10.86
C GLU A 337 -34.70 -2.14 10.16
N GLU A 338 -34.82 -1.02 10.90
CA GLU A 338 -35.33 0.24 10.37
C GLU A 338 -34.41 0.82 9.29
N ALA A 339 -33.10 0.89 9.55
CA ALA A 339 -32.12 1.45 8.63
C ALA A 339 -32.03 0.63 7.33
N LEU A 340 -32.04 -0.71 7.42
CA LEU A 340 -32.04 -1.58 6.24
C LEU A 340 -33.37 -1.52 5.48
N ALA A 341 -34.51 -1.45 6.18
CA ALA A 341 -35.81 -1.33 5.53
C ALA A 341 -35.92 -0.02 4.72
N LEU A 342 -35.50 1.11 5.30
CA LEU A 342 -35.48 2.40 4.60
C LEU A 342 -34.42 2.41 3.49
N GLY A 343 -33.20 1.98 3.82
CA GLY A 343 -32.05 1.97 2.93
C GLY A 343 -32.31 1.17 1.65
N ALA A 344 -32.64 -0.12 1.79
CA ALA A 344 -32.92 -1.01 0.67
C ALA A 344 -34.29 -0.74 0.02
N GLY A 345 -35.31 -0.42 0.83
CA GLY A 345 -36.68 -0.22 0.36
C GLY A 345 -36.81 0.96 -0.61
N GLN A 346 -36.17 2.09 -0.30
CA GLN A 346 -36.21 3.26 -1.18
C GLN A 346 -35.40 3.04 -2.46
N LEU A 347 -34.23 2.38 -2.39
CA LEU A 347 -33.49 1.99 -3.59
C LEU A 347 -34.34 1.09 -4.50
N LYS A 348 -34.99 0.07 -3.92
CA LYS A 348 -35.90 -0.83 -4.63
C LYS A 348 -37.04 -0.06 -5.30
N GLN A 349 -37.68 0.86 -4.58
CA GLN A 349 -38.77 1.68 -5.13
C GLN A 349 -38.29 2.50 -6.34
N LEU A 350 -37.13 3.15 -6.24
CA LEU A 350 -36.55 3.94 -7.34
C LEU A 350 -36.24 3.06 -8.56
N ARG A 351 -35.65 1.87 -8.35
CA ARG A 351 -35.41 0.88 -9.41
C ARG A 351 -36.71 0.46 -10.10
N ASP A 352 -37.73 0.11 -9.32
CA ASP A 352 -39.00 -0.42 -9.85
C ASP A 352 -39.81 0.67 -10.57
N GLN A 353 -39.68 1.94 -10.15
CA GLN A 353 -40.38 3.08 -10.75
C GLN A 353 -39.68 3.65 -11.99
N PHE A 354 -38.35 3.76 -11.97
CA PHE A 354 -37.57 4.48 -12.99
C PHE A 354 -36.65 3.58 -13.81
N GLY A 355 -36.56 2.29 -13.47
CA GLY A 355 -35.75 1.29 -14.15
C GLY A 355 -34.36 1.08 -13.53
N PRO A 356 -33.64 0.02 -13.94
CA PRO A 356 -32.36 -0.40 -13.34
C PRO A 356 -31.25 0.65 -13.34
N LYS A 357 -31.20 1.47 -14.38
CA LYS A 357 -30.17 2.51 -14.55
C LYS A 357 -30.42 3.76 -13.71
N ALA A 358 -31.55 3.83 -13.00
CA ALA A 358 -31.80 4.86 -11.99
C ALA A 358 -30.98 4.64 -10.70
N LEU A 359 -30.34 3.48 -10.55
CA LEU A 359 -29.45 3.18 -9.44
C LEU A 359 -27.98 3.09 -9.89
N ALA A 360 -27.09 3.40 -8.95
CA ALA A 360 -25.65 3.16 -9.07
C ALA A 360 -25.06 2.67 -7.73
N GLY A 361 -23.94 1.96 -7.80
CA GLY A 361 -23.22 1.50 -6.60
C GLY A 361 -21.71 1.71 -6.71
N PHE A 362 -21.10 2.27 -5.65
CA PHE A 362 -19.64 2.34 -5.53
C PHE A 362 -19.16 1.33 -4.49
N GLY A 363 -18.34 0.37 -4.93
CA GLY A 363 -17.72 -0.62 -4.05
C GLY A 363 -16.35 -0.15 -3.55
N SER A 364 -15.74 -0.88 -2.61
CA SER A 364 -14.49 -0.45 -1.97
C SER A 364 -13.29 -1.32 -2.36
N ALA A 365 -12.15 -0.67 -2.65
CA ALA A 365 -10.83 -1.34 -2.69
C ALA A 365 -10.10 -1.34 -1.32
N LYS A 366 -10.76 -0.86 -0.25
CA LYS A 366 -10.33 -1.05 1.14
C LYS A 366 -10.90 -2.32 1.76
N GLY A 367 -12.05 -2.75 1.26
CA GLY A 367 -12.68 -4.02 1.62
C GLY A 367 -11.95 -5.24 1.06
N SER A 368 -12.51 -6.41 1.35
CA SER A 368 -12.02 -7.69 0.87
C SER A 368 -12.47 -8.01 -0.55
N ASN A 369 -11.87 -9.03 -1.16
CA ASN A 369 -12.26 -9.56 -2.46
C ASN A 369 -13.70 -10.09 -2.44
N GLU A 370 -14.08 -10.74 -1.35
CA GLU A 370 -15.41 -11.30 -1.13
C GLU A 370 -16.48 -10.19 -1.06
N GLU A 371 -16.18 -9.11 -0.33
CA GLU A 371 -17.02 -7.91 -0.26
C GLU A 371 -17.16 -7.26 -1.64
N ALA A 372 -16.05 -7.11 -2.38
CA ALA A 372 -16.06 -6.59 -3.74
C ALA A 372 -16.90 -7.46 -4.70
N TYR A 373 -16.75 -8.78 -4.62
CA TYR A 373 -17.47 -9.74 -5.43
C TYR A 373 -18.98 -9.71 -5.16
N LEU A 374 -19.40 -9.69 -3.89
CA LEU A 374 -20.83 -9.61 -3.57
C LEU A 374 -21.42 -8.24 -3.92
N PHE A 375 -20.67 -7.16 -3.71
CA PHE A 375 -21.17 -5.82 -4.02
C PHE A 375 -21.44 -5.66 -5.53
N GLN A 376 -20.52 -6.10 -6.39
CA GLN A 376 -20.78 -6.05 -7.84
C GLN A 376 -21.95 -6.94 -8.26
N LYS A 377 -22.08 -8.11 -7.62
CA LYS A 377 -23.19 -9.03 -7.87
C LYS A 377 -24.52 -8.44 -7.43
N LEU A 378 -24.55 -7.72 -6.31
CA LEU A 378 -25.71 -6.96 -5.85
C LEU A 378 -26.14 -5.91 -6.87
N VAL A 379 -25.21 -5.13 -7.41
CA VAL A 379 -25.58 -4.13 -8.44
C VAL A 379 -26.10 -4.82 -9.70
N ARG A 380 -25.40 -5.85 -10.20
CA ARG A 380 -25.79 -6.53 -11.44
C ARG A 380 -27.08 -7.32 -11.36
N THR A 381 -27.28 -8.05 -10.28
CA THR A 381 -28.40 -8.99 -10.12
C THR A 381 -29.55 -8.40 -9.29
N GLY A 382 -29.26 -7.46 -8.38
CA GLY A 382 -30.25 -6.79 -7.54
C GLY A 382 -30.72 -5.46 -8.13
N PHE A 383 -29.82 -4.58 -8.60
CA PHE A 383 -30.26 -3.36 -9.30
C PHE A 383 -30.64 -3.66 -10.75
N GLY A 384 -29.99 -4.64 -11.38
CA GLY A 384 -30.27 -5.05 -12.76
C GLY A 384 -29.49 -4.25 -13.81
N SER A 385 -28.37 -3.63 -13.43
CA SER A 385 -27.54 -2.82 -14.33
C SER A 385 -26.05 -3.02 -14.06
N ASN A 386 -25.21 -2.51 -14.95
CA ASN A 386 -23.76 -2.50 -14.76
C ASN A 386 -23.23 -1.18 -14.17
N ASN A 387 -24.08 -0.35 -13.55
CA ASN A 387 -23.68 0.92 -12.91
C ASN A 387 -22.94 0.67 -11.58
N VAL A 388 -21.85 -0.08 -11.64
CA VAL A 388 -20.94 -0.39 -10.56
C VAL A 388 -19.54 0.09 -10.92
N ASP A 389 -18.90 0.84 -10.03
CA ASP A 389 -17.51 1.24 -10.20
C ASP A 389 -16.82 1.33 -8.82
N HIS A 390 -15.53 1.63 -8.83
CA HIS A 390 -14.74 1.86 -7.62
C HIS A 390 -13.50 2.71 -7.93
N CYS A 391 -12.67 2.94 -6.92
CA CYS A 391 -11.51 3.83 -6.97
C CYS A 391 -10.49 3.54 -8.08
N THR A 392 -10.48 2.36 -8.72
CA THR A 392 -9.59 2.11 -9.87
C THR A 392 -9.82 3.14 -10.97
N ARG A 393 -11.07 3.62 -11.12
CA ARG A 393 -11.47 4.66 -12.07
C ARG A 393 -10.64 5.91 -11.93
N LEU A 394 -10.45 6.33 -10.68
CA LEU A 394 -9.70 7.51 -10.30
C LEU A 394 -8.21 7.24 -10.15
N CYS A 395 -7.76 6.00 -10.39
CA CYS A 395 -6.41 5.56 -10.12
C CYS A 395 -5.70 5.04 -11.39
N HIS A 396 -5.84 3.78 -11.74
CA HIS A 396 -5.05 3.14 -12.79
C HIS A 396 -5.89 2.76 -14.02
N ALA A 397 -7.09 3.33 -14.19
CA ALA A 397 -7.99 2.97 -15.28
C ALA A 397 -7.38 3.16 -16.68
N SER A 398 -6.66 4.27 -16.93
CA SER A 398 -5.91 4.44 -18.18
C SER A 398 -4.81 3.39 -18.39
N SER A 399 -4.10 3.01 -17.32
CA SER A 399 -3.11 1.94 -17.39
C SER A 399 -3.77 0.60 -17.69
N VAL A 400 -4.91 0.28 -17.08
CA VAL A 400 -5.68 -0.93 -17.37
C VAL A 400 -6.18 -0.94 -18.81
N ALA A 401 -6.66 0.19 -19.33
CA ALA A 401 -7.12 0.32 -20.71
C ALA A 401 -5.99 0.01 -21.70
N ALA A 402 -4.82 0.63 -21.53
CA ALA A 402 -3.65 0.40 -22.37
C ALA A 402 -3.08 -1.02 -22.23
N LEU A 403 -3.03 -1.57 -21.01
CA LEU A 403 -2.49 -2.91 -20.78
C LEU A 403 -3.41 -4.01 -21.35
N LEU A 404 -4.73 -3.87 -21.21
CA LEU A 404 -5.67 -4.80 -21.85
C LEU A 404 -5.60 -4.72 -23.38
N GLU A 405 -5.43 -3.51 -23.95
CA GLU A 405 -5.27 -3.31 -25.40
C GLU A 405 -3.94 -3.86 -25.93
N GLY A 406 -2.84 -3.62 -25.19
CA GLY A 406 -1.48 -3.93 -25.65
C GLY A 406 -1.00 -5.33 -25.31
N VAL A 407 -1.22 -5.81 -24.08
CA VAL A 407 -0.69 -7.09 -23.58
C VAL A 407 -1.77 -8.09 -23.15
N GLY A 408 -3.05 -7.71 -23.26
CA GLY A 408 -4.21 -8.59 -22.99
C GLY A 408 -4.50 -8.83 -21.52
N SER A 409 -3.82 -8.15 -20.60
CA SER A 409 -4.01 -8.31 -19.16
C SER A 409 -4.00 -6.95 -18.47
N GLY A 410 -4.91 -6.75 -17.51
CA GLY A 410 -4.93 -5.55 -16.68
C GLY A 410 -3.94 -5.60 -15.52
N ALA A 411 -3.24 -6.71 -15.29
CA ALA A 411 -2.36 -6.90 -14.14
C ALA A 411 -0.89 -6.57 -14.45
N VAL A 412 -0.05 -6.52 -13.41
CA VAL A 412 1.40 -6.27 -13.55
C VAL A 412 2.09 -7.51 -14.14
N SER A 413 3.26 -7.35 -14.78
CA SER A 413 3.98 -8.49 -15.39
C SER A 413 4.84 -9.28 -14.39
N ASN A 414 5.37 -8.60 -13.37
CA ASN A 414 6.34 -9.14 -12.42
C ASN A 414 6.02 -8.62 -11.01
N GLN A 415 6.58 -9.24 -9.98
CA GLN A 415 6.49 -8.72 -8.61
C GLN A 415 7.41 -7.50 -8.44
N VAL A 416 7.12 -6.60 -7.49
CA VAL A 416 7.98 -5.42 -7.25
C VAL A 416 9.41 -5.83 -6.87
N ASN A 417 9.56 -6.86 -6.02
CA ASN A 417 10.86 -7.34 -5.57
C ASN A 417 11.72 -7.91 -6.71
N ASP A 418 11.16 -8.19 -7.89
CA ASP A 418 11.90 -8.63 -9.06
C ASP A 418 12.92 -7.58 -9.57
N VAL A 419 12.81 -6.32 -9.09
CA VAL A 419 13.85 -5.30 -9.28
C VAL A 419 15.22 -5.73 -8.75
N GLU A 420 15.27 -6.71 -7.84
CA GLU A 420 16.52 -7.29 -7.35
C GLU A 420 17.35 -7.97 -8.46
N HIS A 421 16.71 -8.34 -9.56
CA HIS A 421 17.33 -8.94 -10.75
C HIS A 421 17.53 -7.93 -11.90
N SER A 422 17.18 -6.66 -11.71
CA SER A 422 17.28 -5.62 -12.73
C SER A 422 18.65 -4.94 -12.73
N ASP A 423 19.15 -4.61 -13.92
CA ASP A 423 20.30 -3.70 -14.08
C ASP A 423 19.84 -2.24 -14.12
N LEU A 424 18.62 -1.99 -14.58
CA LEU A 424 18.01 -0.66 -14.67
C LEU A 424 16.56 -0.66 -14.17
N ILE A 425 16.21 0.33 -13.35
CA ILE A 425 14.89 0.53 -12.78
C ILE A 425 14.40 1.91 -13.24
N PHE A 426 13.35 1.95 -14.05
CA PHE A 426 12.76 3.18 -14.58
C PHE A 426 11.50 3.53 -13.80
N VAL A 427 11.60 4.50 -12.87
CA VAL A 427 10.49 4.97 -12.04
C VAL A 427 9.89 6.21 -12.69
N ILE A 428 8.64 6.16 -13.14
CA ILE A 428 7.97 7.28 -13.82
C ILE A 428 6.64 7.68 -13.18
N GLY A 429 6.44 8.99 -12.98
CA GLY A 429 5.19 9.54 -12.44
C GLY A 429 4.81 8.90 -11.09
N SER A 430 5.80 8.60 -10.25
CA SER A 430 5.63 7.84 -9.01
C SER A 430 6.58 8.29 -7.92
N ASN A 431 6.05 8.36 -6.69
CA ASN A 431 6.80 8.60 -5.46
C ASN A 431 6.73 7.34 -4.56
N PRO A 432 7.47 6.27 -4.86
CA PRO A 432 7.38 5.02 -4.10
C PRO A 432 7.86 5.21 -2.65
N THR A 433 8.77 6.14 -2.37
CA THR A 433 9.25 6.42 -1.01
C THR A 433 8.14 6.88 -0.06
N ALA A 434 7.12 7.59 -0.55
CA ALA A 434 5.94 7.97 0.24
C ALA A 434 4.77 6.98 0.07
N ASN A 435 4.50 6.56 -1.17
CA ASN A 435 3.28 5.84 -1.52
C ASN A 435 3.39 4.33 -1.27
N HIS A 436 4.57 3.76 -1.46
CA HIS A 436 4.85 2.32 -1.40
C HIS A 436 6.22 2.08 -0.73
N PRO A 437 6.42 2.47 0.54
CA PRO A 437 7.78 2.62 1.10
C PRO A 437 8.58 1.31 1.10
N VAL A 438 7.91 0.17 1.31
CA VAL A 438 8.54 -1.16 1.23
C VAL A 438 8.93 -1.52 -0.20
N ALA A 439 8.14 -1.12 -1.21
CA ALA A 439 8.53 -1.23 -2.62
C ALA A 439 9.79 -0.39 -2.92
N ALA A 440 9.84 0.84 -2.41
CA ALA A 440 11.02 1.70 -2.55
C ALA A 440 12.26 1.08 -1.91
N THR A 441 12.12 0.35 -0.80
CA THR A 441 13.24 -0.36 -0.17
C THR A 441 13.88 -1.38 -1.11
N TRP A 442 13.09 -2.17 -1.85
CA TRP A 442 13.63 -3.08 -2.87
C TRP A 442 14.44 -2.35 -3.95
N MET A 443 13.94 -1.21 -4.43
CA MET A 443 14.65 -0.38 -5.41
C MET A 443 15.96 0.18 -4.85
N LYS A 444 15.93 0.73 -3.62
CA LYS A 444 17.12 1.25 -2.94
C LYS A 444 18.16 0.15 -2.71
N ASN A 445 17.72 -1.06 -2.34
CA ASN A 445 18.58 -2.22 -2.15
C ASN A 445 19.24 -2.66 -3.46
N ALA A 446 18.49 -2.71 -4.56
CA ALA A 446 19.03 -2.99 -5.88
C ALA A 446 20.05 -1.92 -6.31
N ALA A 447 19.76 -0.64 -6.08
CA ALA A 447 20.70 0.45 -6.36
C ALA A 447 22.00 0.35 -5.56
N LYS A 448 21.92 -0.03 -4.27
CA LYS A 448 23.11 -0.30 -3.43
C LYS A 448 23.97 -1.44 -3.97
N ARG A 449 23.39 -2.39 -4.72
CA ARG A 449 24.09 -3.50 -5.38
C ARG A 449 24.56 -3.16 -6.80
N GLY A 450 24.26 -1.97 -7.31
CA GLY A 450 24.75 -1.47 -8.59
C GLY A 450 23.69 -1.27 -9.68
N ALA A 451 22.42 -1.55 -9.42
CA ALA A 451 21.35 -1.25 -10.37
C ALA A 451 21.21 0.28 -10.57
N LYS A 452 20.94 0.72 -11.79
CA LYS A 452 20.73 2.14 -12.12
C LYS A 452 19.25 2.49 -11.94
N ILE A 453 18.93 3.45 -11.09
CA ILE A 453 17.58 4.03 -11.04
C ILE A 453 17.51 5.24 -11.98
N VAL A 454 16.51 5.26 -12.86
CA VAL A 454 16.08 6.46 -13.59
C VAL A 454 14.80 6.96 -12.94
N LEU A 455 14.83 8.20 -12.41
CA LEU A 455 13.63 8.88 -11.92
C LEU A 455 13.11 9.81 -13.03
N ALA A 456 11.96 9.51 -13.60
CA ALA A 456 11.26 10.37 -14.54
C ALA A 456 10.01 10.96 -13.89
N ASP A 457 10.12 12.17 -13.35
CA ASP A 457 9.00 12.85 -12.68
C ASP A 457 9.28 14.36 -12.70
N PRO A 458 8.27 15.24 -12.88
CA PRO A 458 8.49 16.68 -12.77
C PRO A 458 8.97 17.09 -11.38
N ARG A 459 8.65 16.32 -10.35
CA ARG A 459 9.14 16.51 -8.98
C ARG A 459 10.30 15.55 -8.69
N VAL A 460 11.43 16.09 -8.23
CA VAL A 460 12.53 15.28 -7.73
C VAL A 460 12.18 14.76 -6.34
N THR A 461 11.68 13.52 -6.27
CA THR A 461 11.30 12.85 -5.02
C THR A 461 12.49 12.22 -4.30
N ASP A 462 12.30 11.71 -3.07
CA ASP A 462 13.39 11.14 -2.26
C ASP A 462 14.13 9.97 -2.91
N ILE A 463 13.47 9.20 -3.79
CA ILE A 463 14.16 8.14 -4.56
C ILE A 463 15.25 8.72 -5.47
N GLY A 464 15.15 10.02 -5.82
CA GLY A 464 16.15 10.77 -6.58
C GLY A 464 17.52 10.79 -5.91
N LYS A 465 17.61 10.66 -4.58
CA LYS A 465 18.89 10.51 -3.83
C LYS A 465 19.64 9.23 -4.21
N HIS A 466 18.95 8.25 -4.80
CA HIS A 466 19.50 6.98 -5.28
C HIS A 466 19.51 6.88 -6.80
N ALA A 467 19.03 7.91 -7.52
CA ALA A 467 18.93 7.89 -8.97
C ALA A 467 20.29 8.07 -9.63
N TRP A 468 20.55 7.26 -10.66
CA TRP A 468 21.65 7.46 -11.59
C TRP A 468 21.34 8.65 -12.53
N ARG A 469 20.08 8.78 -12.96
CA ARG A 469 19.58 9.91 -13.75
C ARG A 469 18.20 10.35 -13.27
N THR A 470 17.97 11.65 -13.33
CA THR A 470 16.66 12.25 -13.13
C THR A 470 16.23 12.95 -14.41
N LEU A 471 15.09 12.54 -14.97
CA LEU A 471 14.42 13.17 -16.10
C LEU A 471 13.31 14.06 -15.53
N GLN A 472 13.69 15.28 -15.13
CA GLN A 472 12.73 16.26 -14.61
C GLN A 472 12.03 16.97 -15.78
N PHE A 473 11.11 16.26 -16.43
CA PHE A 473 10.36 16.80 -17.56
C PHE A 473 9.29 17.81 -17.09
N LYS A 474 8.87 18.72 -17.98
CA LYS A 474 7.79 19.67 -17.70
C LYS A 474 6.48 18.90 -17.49
N PRO A 475 5.64 19.21 -16.48
CA PRO A 475 4.36 18.53 -16.33
C PRO A 475 3.55 18.52 -17.64
N ASP A 476 2.84 17.43 -17.95
CA ASP A 476 2.06 17.25 -19.20
C ASP A 476 2.90 17.01 -20.48
N THR A 477 4.16 16.58 -20.36
CA THR A 477 5.03 16.33 -21.53
C THR A 477 5.67 14.94 -21.57
N ASP A 478 5.11 14.00 -20.81
CA ASP A 478 5.53 12.62 -20.67
C ASP A 478 5.59 11.89 -22.03
N VAL A 479 4.52 11.96 -22.84
CA VAL A 479 4.46 11.35 -24.19
C VAL A 479 5.61 11.85 -25.06
N ALA A 480 5.94 13.14 -25.01
CA ALA A 480 7.03 13.73 -25.79
C ALA A 480 8.40 13.13 -25.37
N MET A 481 8.64 13.02 -24.06
CA MET A 481 9.84 12.38 -23.53
C MET A 481 9.91 10.89 -23.90
N LEU A 482 8.83 10.14 -23.68
CA LEU A 482 8.81 8.69 -23.91
C LEU A 482 8.97 8.34 -25.40
N ASN A 483 8.29 9.05 -26.30
CA ASN A 483 8.48 8.87 -27.73
C ASN A 483 9.90 9.23 -28.18
N ALA A 484 10.57 10.19 -27.53
CA ALA A 484 11.98 10.45 -27.80
C ALA A 484 12.90 9.29 -27.40
N LEU A 485 12.60 8.60 -26.29
CA LEU A 485 13.34 7.38 -25.92
C LEU A 485 13.12 6.27 -26.96
N ILE A 486 11.87 6.04 -27.36
CA ILE A 486 11.53 5.03 -28.38
C ILE A 486 12.19 5.38 -29.73
N HIS A 487 12.16 6.65 -30.12
CA HIS A 487 12.82 7.15 -31.32
C HIS A 487 14.30 6.78 -31.33
N VAL A 488 15.03 7.05 -30.23
CA VAL A 488 16.46 6.72 -30.14
C VAL A 488 16.71 5.23 -30.29
N VAL A 489 15.92 4.38 -29.62
CA VAL A 489 16.06 2.93 -29.72
C VAL A 489 15.93 2.47 -31.17
N ILE A 490 14.96 3.03 -31.91
CA ILE A 490 14.69 2.68 -33.30
C ILE A 490 15.74 3.28 -34.26
N GLU A 491 16.07 4.56 -34.11
CA GLU A 491 17.03 5.30 -34.94
C GLU A 491 18.42 4.68 -34.86
N GLU A 492 18.87 4.32 -33.66
CA GLU A 492 20.22 3.78 -33.43
C GLU A 492 20.33 2.26 -33.63
N GLY A 493 19.24 1.60 -34.06
CA GLY A 493 19.23 0.16 -34.31
C GLY A 493 19.37 -0.71 -33.07
N LEU A 494 18.87 -0.25 -31.92
CA LEU A 494 18.92 -0.94 -30.61
C LEU A 494 17.69 -1.82 -30.34
N VAL A 495 16.83 -1.99 -31.34
CA VAL A 495 15.60 -2.80 -31.26
C VAL A 495 15.93 -4.28 -31.16
N ASP A 496 15.21 -5.00 -30.29
CA ASP A 496 15.20 -6.46 -30.26
C ASP A 496 14.38 -7.00 -31.45
N GLN A 497 15.08 -7.27 -32.56
CA GLN A 497 14.45 -7.70 -33.81
C GLN A 497 13.76 -9.07 -33.67
N ASP A 498 14.33 -9.99 -32.89
CA ASP A 498 13.76 -11.31 -32.68
C ASP A 498 12.46 -11.22 -31.87
N PHE A 499 12.44 -10.37 -30.84
CA PHE A 499 11.24 -10.10 -30.07
C PHE A 499 10.14 -9.49 -30.94
N ILE A 500 10.46 -8.47 -31.73
CA ILE A 500 9.48 -7.84 -32.63
C ILE A 500 8.92 -8.84 -33.64
N ALA A 501 9.79 -9.63 -34.30
CA ALA A 501 9.37 -10.58 -35.32
C ALA A 501 8.43 -11.65 -34.79
N HIS A 502 8.64 -12.15 -33.57
CA HIS A 502 7.88 -13.28 -33.04
C HIS A 502 6.76 -12.86 -32.08
N ARG A 503 6.90 -11.75 -31.36
CA ARG A 503 6.07 -11.43 -30.20
C ARG A 503 5.34 -10.09 -30.25
N ALA A 504 5.48 -9.30 -31.33
CA ALA A 504 4.80 -8.00 -31.45
C ALA A 504 4.10 -7.78 -32.80
N ASN A 505 2.96 -7.13 -32.75
CA ASN A 505 2.21 -6.63 -33.90
C ASN A 505 2.43 -5.12 -34.07
N ASN A 506 2.18 -4.62 -35.28
CA ASN A 506 2.05 -3.20 -35.59
C ASN A 506 3.32 -2.33 -35.36
N TYR A 507 4.51 -2.94 -35.40
CA TYR A 507 5.79 -2.25 -35.24
C TYR A 507 6.05 -1.17 -36.31
N GLU A 508 5.70 -1.42 -37.57
CA GLU A 508 5.94 -0.45 -38.65
C GLU A 508 5.15 0.85 -38.46
N ALA A 509 3.93 0.78 -37.92
CA ALA A 509 3.13 1.98 -37.61
C ALA A 509 3.77 2.80 -36.48
N LEU A 510 4.28 2.12 -35.43
CA LEU A 510 5.03 2.77 -34.35
C LEU A 510 6.29 3.45 -34.90
N LYS A 511 7.06 2.72 -35.71
CA LYS A 511 8.30 3.23 -36.33
C LYS A 511 8.05 4.45 -37.19
N GLU A 512 6.97 4.48 -37.97
CA GLU A 512 6.59 5.66 -38.76
C GLU A 512 6.23 6.84 -37.87
N ASN A 513 5.40 6.62 -36.85
CA ASN A 513 4.95 7.65 -35.92
C ASN A 513 6.13 8.32 -35.20
N VAL A 514 7.05 7.54 -34.63
CA VAL A 514 8.12 8.09 -33.79
C VAL A 514 9.18 8.89 -34.56
N LYS A 515 9.19 8.87 -35.91
CA LYS A 515 10.16 9.67 -36.70
C LYS A 515 10.13 11.15 -36.37
N GLY A 516 8.95 11.69 -36.03
CA GLY A 516 8.77 13.10 -35.65
C GLY A 516 9.28 13.45 -34.25
N TYR A 517 9.75 12.47 -33.48
CA TYR A 517 10.02 12.59 -32.05
C TYR A 517 11.51 12.51 -31.70
N SER A 518 12.40 13.06 -32.53
CA SER A 518 13.82 13.05 -32.19
C SER A 518 14.08 13.76 -30.84
N PRO A 519 15.10 13.34 -30.06
CA PRO A 519 15.46 14.01 -28.82
C PRO A 519 15.65 15.52 -28.96
N GLU A 520 16.19 15.98 -30.09
CA GLU A 520 16.42 17.40 -30.36
C GLU A 520 15.11 18.17 -30.59
N ALA A 521 14.11 17.52 -31.20
CA ALA A 521 12.77 18.10 -31.37
C ALA A 521 11.98 18.10 -30.06
N MET A 522 12.14 17.08 -29.23
CA MET A 522 11.37 16.91 -27.98
C MET A 522 11.98 17.63 -26.78
N ALA A 523 13.30 17.84 -26.75
CA ALA A 523 14.00 18.62 -25.71
C ALA A 523 13.33 19.96 -25.35
N PRO A 524 13.00 20.85 -26.30
CA PRO A 524 12.32 22.11 -25.97
C PRO A 524 10.90 21.93 -25.41
N ILE A 525 10.22 20.83 -25.79
CA ILE A 525 8.88 20.50 -25.31
C ILE A 525 8.96 19.97 -23.89
N CYS A 526 9.66 18.85 -23.68
CA CYS A 526 9.70 18.18 -22.38
C CYS A 526 10.68 18.80 -21.38
N GLY A 527 11.61 19.65 -21.83
CA GLY A 527 12.59 20.29 -20.96
C GLY A 527 13.78 19.40 -20.56
N VAL A 528 13.87 18.17 -21.09
CA VAL A 528 14.99 17.26 -20.83
C VAL A 528 16.02 17.39 -21.97
N PRO A 529 17.33 17.53 -21.67
CA PRO A 529 18.35 17.62 -22.71
C PRO A 529 18.38 16.39 -23.63
N ALA A 530 18.54 16.62 -24.94
CA ALA A 530 18.57 15.58 -25.96
C ALA A 530 19.61 14.48 -25.68
N GLU A 531 20.82 14.86 -25.27
CA GLU A 531 21.89 13.91 -24.90
C GLU A 531 21.49 13.02 -23.71
N THR A 532 20.78 13.56 -22.73
CA THR A 532 20.30 12.78 -21.58
C THR A 532 19.23 11.77 -22.01
N LEU A 533 18.31 12.16 -22.90
CA LEU A 533 17.33 11.24 -23.49
C LEU A 533 18.02 10.10 -24.24
N ARG A 534 19.04 10.43 -25.07
CA ARG A 534 19.84 9.43 -25.79
C ARG A 534 20.56 8.49 -24.84
N GLU A 535 21.21 9.02 -23.81
CA GLU A 535 21.93 8.25 -22.78
C GLU A 535 21.00 7.24 -22.09
N VAL A 536 19.83 7.68 -21.62
CA VAL A 536 18.87 6.81 -20.93
C VAL A 536 18.28 5.76 -21.86
N ALA A 537 17.91 6.13 -23.09
CA ALA A 537 17.37 5.17 -24.06
C ALA A 537 18.38 4.06 -24.38
N ARG A 538 19.66 4.41 -24.58
CA ARG A 538 20.74 3.45 -24.83
C ARG A 538 20.94 2.50 -23.65
N GLU A 539 20.94 3.02 -22.42
CA GLU A 539 21.10 2.20 -21.22
C GLU A 539 19.90 1.28 -20.98
N PHE A 540 18.67 1.76 -21.21
CA PHE A 540 17.46 0.94 -21.12
C PHE A 540 17.48 -0.22 -22.11
N ALA A 541 17.84 0.05 -23.37
CA ALA A 541 17.89 -0.97 -24.42
C ALA A 541 19.01 -2.01 -24.21
N LYS A 542 20.14 -1.63 -23.60
CA LYS A 542 21.30 -2.51 -23.39
C LYS A 542 21.28 -3.27 -22.06
N ALA A 543 20.42 -2.91 -21.13
CA ALA A 543 20.30 -3.59 -19.83
C ALA A 543 19.92 -5.06 -20.00
N LYS A 544 20.48 -5.97 -19.19
CA LYS A 544 20.07 -7.39 -19.25
C LYS A 544 18.63 -7.56 -18.77
N GLY A 545 18.26 -6.78 -17.76
CA GLY A 545 16.90 -6.57 -17.33
C GLY A 545 16.61 -5.12 -16.97
N ALA A 546 15.52 -4.59 -17.51
CA ALA A 546 15.00 -3.26 -17.20
C ALA A 546 13.51 -3.31 -16.82
N MET A 547 13.19 -2.82 -15.62
CA MET A 547 11.80 -2.74 -15.13
C MET A 547 11.28 -1.31 -15.14
N ILE A 548 10.08 -1.12 -15.67
CA ILE A 548 9.35 0.15 -15.58
C ILE A 548 8.35 0.05 -14.43
N LEU A 549 8.45 0.98 -13.47
CA LEU A 549 7.49 1.13 -12.39
C LEU A 549 6.84 2.50 -12.47
N TRP A 550 5.52 2.56 -12.49
CA TRP A 550 4.82 3.85 -12.61
C TRP A 550 3.64 3.99 -11.68
N GLY A 551 3.23 5.24 -11.50
CA GLY A 551 2.13 5.62 -10.63
C GLY A 551 1.19 6.61 -11.30
N MET A 552 0.69 7.53 -10.50
CA MET A 552 -0.41 8.40 -10.88
C MET A 552 -0.02 9.51 -11.84
N GLY A 553 1.27 9.88 -11.90
CA GLY A 553 1.78 10.87 -12.85
C GLY A 553 1.71 10.37 -14.31
N VAL A 554 1.52 9.08 -14.52
CA VAL A 554 1.24 8.51 -15.85
C VAL A 554 -0.26 8.47 -16.10
N SER A 555 -1.04 7.94 -15.17
CA SER A 555 -2.44 7.58 -15.42
C SER A 555 -3.44 8.75 -15.29
N GLN A 556 -3.22 9.71 -14.39
CA GLN A 556 -4.20 10.76 -14.08
C GLN A 556 -4.05 12.01 -14.96
N HIS A 557 -4.00 11.78 -16.27
CA HIS A 557 -3.92 12.77 -17.33
C HIS A 557 -4.98 12.48 -18.40
N VAL A 558 -5.39 13.49 -19.17
CA VAL A 558 -6.27 13.27 -20.34
C VAL A 558 -5.63 12.40 -21.42
N HIS A 559 -4.31 12.23 -21.38
CA HIS A 559 -3.53 11.36 -22.26
C HIS A 559 -2.89 10.20 -21.47
N GLY A 560 -3.44 9.83 -20.31
CA GLY A 560 -2.84 8.81 -19.45
C GLY A 560 -2.77 7.41 -20.09
N THR A 561 -3.70 7.09 -20.98
CA THR A 561 -3.69 5.85 -21.76
C THR A 561 -2.52 5.84 -22.73
N ASP A 562 -2.24 6.99 -23.35
CA ASP A 562 -1.14 7.18 -24.30
C ASP A 562 0.23 7.11 -23.61
N ASN A 563 0.35 7.67 -22.40
CA ASN A 563 1.56 7.46 -21.58
C ASN A 563 1.84 5.96 -21.38
N ALA A 564 0.83 5.18 -20.98
CA ALA A 564 0.98 3.75 -20.79
C ALA A 564 1.27 2.99 -22.10
N ARG A 565 0.69 3.40 -23.23
CA ARG A 565 1.03 2.87 -24.57
C ARG A 565 2.50 3.10 -24.93
N CYS A 566 3.05 4.28 -24.64
CA CYS A 566 4.47 4.55 -24.83
C CYS A 566 5.35 3.64 -23.94
N LEU A 567 4.96 3.37 -22.69
CA LEU A 567 5.70 2.44 -21.82
C LEU A 567 5.66 1.00 -22.36
N ILE A 568 4.50 0.54 -22.85
CA ILE A 568 4.36 -0.78 -23.50
C ILE A 568 5.23 -0.84 -24.75
N ALA A 569 5.23 0.22 -25.57
CA ALA A 569 6.05 0.31 -26.76
C ALA A 569 7.54 0.23 -26.41
N LEU A 570 8.00 0.99 -25.43
CA LEU A 570 9.40 1.01 -25.00
C LEU A 570 9.90 -0.37 -24.56
N VAL A 571 9.17 -1.07 -23.66
CA VAL A 571 9.59 -2.42 -23.24
C VAL A 571 9.54 -3.43 -24.38
N THR A 572 8.61 -3.27 -25.33
CA THR A 572 8.41 -4.19 -26.44
C THR A 572 9.52 -4.07 -27.46
N VAL A 573 9.88 -2.83 -27.87
CA VAL A 573 10.97 -2.62 -28.85
C VAL A 573 12.33 -3.03 -28.31
N THR A 574 12.50 -3.12 -26.99
CA THR A 574 13.75 -3.57 -26.36
C THR A 574 13.69 -5.00 -25.78
N GLY A 575 12.59 -5.74 -25.97
CA GLY A 575 12.45 -7.10 -25.40
C GLY A 575 12.55 -7.17 -23.86
N GLN A 576 12.16 -6.10 -23.16
CA GLN A 576 12.24 -5.97 -21.69
C GLN A 576 10.94 -6.37 -21.01
N ILE A 577 10.34 -7.50 -21.40
CA ILE A 577 9.13 -8.07 -20.77
C ILE A 577 9.13 -9.59 -20.94
N GLY A 578 8.52 -10.32 -20.00
CA GLY A 578 8.50 -11.79 -20.03
C GLY A 578 9.76 -12.47 -19.50
N LYS A 579 10.55 -11.78 -18.67
CA LYS A 579 11.75 -12.31 -18.02
C LYS A 579 11.96 -11.68 -16.64
N PRO A 580 12.71 -12.34 -15.72
CA PRO A 580 13.04 -11.76 -14.41
C PRO A 580 13.84 -10.47 -14.54
N GLY A 581 13.60 -9.53 -13.62
CA GLY A 581 14.20 -8.20 -13.62
C GLY A 581 13.78 -7.34 -14.81
N SER A 582 12.62 -7.59 -15.41
CA SER A 582 12.10 -6.79 -16.54
C SER A 582 10.59 -6.71 -16.52
N GLY A 583 10.03 -5.74 -17.26
CA GLY A 583 8.60 -5.66 -17.52
C GLY A 583 7.94 -4.39 -17.03
N LEU A 584 6.63 -4.49 -16.83
CA LEU A 584 5.71 -3.39 -16.58
C LEU A 584 5.04 -3.56 -15.22
N HIS A 585 5.21 -2.56 -14.36
CA HIS A 585 4.64 -2.55 -13.01
C HIS A 585 3.92 -1.24 -12.69
N PRO A 586 2.60 -1.14 -12.96
CA PRO A 586 1.79 -0.07 -12.37
C PRO A 586 1.69 -0.30 -10.86
N LEU A 587 2.33 0.55 -10.08
CA LEU A 587 2.30 0.51 -8.62
C LEU A 587 0.88 0.84 -8.13
N ARG A 588 0.09 -0.20 -7.90
CA ARG A 588 -1.32 -0.08 -7.52
C ARG A 588 -1.49 0.61 -6.18
N GLY A 589 -2.45 1.52 -6.11
CA GLY A 589 -2.65 2.41 -4.96
C GLY A 589 -3.12 1.71 -3.69
N GLN A 590 -4.43 1.44 -3.58
CA GLN A 590 -5.05 0.85 -2.39
C GLN A 590 -4.71 -0.64 -2.26
N ASN A 591 -4.76 -1.17 -1.03
CA ASN A 591 -4.40 -2.54 -0.66
C ASN A 591 -5.07 -3.60 -1.55
N ASN A 592 -6.34 -3.38 -1.92
CA ASN A 592 -7.12 -4.36 -2.67
C ASN A 592 -7.65 -3.85 -4.02
N VAL A 593 -7.02 -2.82 -4.63
CA VAL A 593 -7.54 -2.30 -5.91
C VAL A 593 -7.39 -3.32 -7.05
N GLN A 594 -6.36 -4.18 -7.00
CA GLN A 594 -6.22 -5.28 -7.93
C GLN A 594 -7.37 -6.28 -7.72
N GLY A 595 -7.59 -6.73 -6.49
CA GLY A 595 -8.60 -7.74 -6.18
C GLY A 595 -10.05 -7.27 -6.38
N ALA A 596 -10.35 -6.02 -6.05
CA ALA A 596 -11.63 -5.39 -6.36
C ALA A 596 -11.89 -5.32 -7.89
N SER A 597 -10.85 -5.00 -8.66
CA SER A 597 -10.92 -5.03 -10.13
C SER A 597 -11.08 -6.45 -10.66
N ASP A 598 -10.34 -7.41 -10.10
CA ASP A 598 -10.41 -8.84 -10.45
C ASP A 598 -11.79 -9.43 -10.17
N ALA A 599 -12.43 -9.01 -9.07
CA ALA A 599 -13.78 -9.40 -8.67
C ALA A 599 -14.88 -8.75 -9.52
N GLY A 600 -14.54 -7.83 -10.44
CA GLY A 600 -15.47 -7.22 -11.37
C GLY A 600 -16.17 -5.95 -10.88
N LEU A 601 -15.61 -5.20 -9.91
CA LEU A 601 -16.07 -3.85 -9.55
C LEU A 601 -15.76 -2.80 -10.64
N ILE A 602 -16.02 -3.13 -11.90
CA ILE A 602 -15.73 -2.29 -13.06
C ILE A 602 -16.97 -2.33 -13.96
N PRO A 603 -17.48 -1.18 -14.43
CA PRO A 603 -18.79 -1.12 -15.09
C PRO A 603 -18.84 -1.84 -16.44
N MET A 604 -17.68 -2.09 -17.04
CA MET A 604 -17.54 -2.81 -18.31
C MET A 604 -17.00 -4.25 -18.18
N MET A 605 -16.74 -4.74 -16.96
CA MET A 605 -16.13 -6.07 -16.75
C MET A 605 -16.86 -6.90 -15.70
N PHE A 606 -17.16 -8.15 -16.05
CA PHE A 606 -17.39 -9.23 -15.10
C PHE A 606 -16.08 -9.65 -14.40
N PRO A 607 -16.14 -10.50 -13.36
CA PRO A 607 -14.95 -11.07 -12.74
C PRO A 607 -13.93 -11.62 -13.76
N ASN A 608 -12.65 -11.48 -13.42
CA ASN A 608 -11.50 -11.83 -14.25
C ASN A 608 -11.35 -11.00 -15.54
N TYR A 609 -11.69 -9.71 -15.49
CA TYR A 609 -11.62 -8.77 -16.63
C TYR A 609 -12.38 -9.22 -17.90
N GLN A 610 -13.44 -10.02 -17.74
CA GLN A 610 -14.25 -10.47 -18.86
C GLN A 610 -15.23 -9.36 -19.26
N ARG A 611 -15.15 -8.85 -20.50
CA ARG A 611 -16.03 -7.76 -20.94
C ARG A 611 -17.50 -8.16 -20.89
N VAL A 612 -18.35 -7.28 -20.36
CA VAL A 612 -19.82 -7.49 -20.33
C VAL A 612 -20.44 -7.61 -21.72
N THR A 613 -19.77 -7.07 -22.74
CA THR A 613 -20.18 -7.14 -24.15
C THR A 613 -19.71 -8.40 -24.87
N ASN A 614 -18.91 -9.26 -24.22
CA ASN A 614 -18.52 -10.55 -24.79
C ASN A 614 -19.66 -11.55 -24.61
N GLY A 615 -20.23 -12.02 -25.71
CA GLY A 615 -21.41 -12.90 -25.67
C GLY A 615 -21.18 -14.24 -24.95
N ALA A 616 -19.97 -14.81 -25.00
CA ALA A 616 -19.66 -16.07 -24.33
C ALA A 616 -19.54 -15.87 -22.80
N ALA A 617 -18.84 -14.82 -22.38
CA ALA A 617 -18.74 -14.47 -20.96
C ALA A 617 -20.12 -14.10 -20.39
N HIS A 618 -20.90 -13.30 -21.11
CA HIS A 618 -22.24 -12.88 -20.71
C HIS A 618 -23.16 -14.10 -20.50
N ALA A 619 -23.23 -15.01 -21.48
CA ALA A 619 -24.01 -16.25 -21.35
C ALA A 619 -23.53 -17.15 -20.20
N TRP A 620 -22.22 -17.21 -19.95
CA TRP A 620 -21.65 -17.97 -18.84
C TRP A 620 -22.09 -17.40 -17.48
N PHE A 621 -22.04 -16.08 -17.29
CA PHE A 621 -22.45 -15.45 -16.03
C PHE A 621 -23.97 -15.51 -15.81
N GLU A 622 -24.78 -15.43 -16.88
CA GLU A 622 -26.23 -15.61 -16.77
C GLU A 622 -26.59 -17.03 -16.30
N ASP A 623 -25.95 -18.08 -16.83
CA ASP A 623 -26.13 -19.45 -16.35
C ASP A 623 -25.57 -19.62 -14.92
N PHE A 624 -24.36 -19.11 -14.69
CA PHE A 624 -23.67 -19.25 -13.41
C PHE A 624 -24.45 -18.60 -12.26
N TRP A 625 -25.03 -17.41 -12.44
CA TRP A 625 -25.85 -16.75 -11.44
C TRP A 625 -27.35 -17.01 -11.58
N SER A 626 -27.77 -17.73 -12.63
CA SER A 626 -29.16 -18.05 -12.93
C SER A 626 -30.06 -16.80 -12.99
N THR A 627 -29.59 -15.74 -13.66
CA THR A 627 -30.29 -14.46 -13.77
C THR A 627 -29.91 -13.71 -15.05
N PRO A 628 -30.85 -13.01 -15.72
CA PRO A 628 -30.51 -12.15 -16.85
C PRO A 628 -29.63 -10.96 -16.45
N LEU A 629 -28.70 -10.57 -17.33
CA LEU A 629 -27.73 -9.51 -17.05
C LEU A 629 -27.75 -8.41 -18.12
N ASP A 630 -27.47 -7.16 -17.74
CA ASP A 630 -27.31 -6.05 -18.70
C ASP A 630 -26.11 -6.33 -19.62
N ALA A 631 -26.34 -6.35 -20.93
CA ALA A 631 -25.31 -6.58 -21.95
C ALA A 631 -24.53 -5.30 -22.32
N GLN A 632 -24.90 -4.15 -21.75
CA GLN A 632 -24.25 -2.86 -21.99
C GLN A 632 -23.35 -2.47 -20.83
N PRO A 633 -22.19 -1.83 -21.09
CA PRO A 633 -21.39 -1.21 -20.05
C PRO A 633 -22.21 -0.21 -19.23
N GLY A 634 -21.95 -0.17 -17.92
CA GLY A 634 -22.45 0.89 -17.06
C GLY A 634 -21.64 2.17 -17.18
N TYR A 635 -22.07 3.19 -16.44
CA TYR A 635 -21.36 4.46 -16.34
C TYR A 635 -20.19 4.40 -15.35
N THR A 636 -19.14 5.16 -15.62
CA THR A 636 -17.98 5.32 -14.72
C THR A 636 -18.25 6.32 -13.59
N VAL A 637 -17.40 6.36 -12.56
CA VAL A 637 -17.55 7.27 -11.39
C VAL A 637 -17.94 8.71 -11.77
N VAL A 638 -17.17 9.35 -12.66
CA VAL A 638 -17.42 10.75 -13.04
C VAL A 638 -18.68 10.89 -13.91
N GLU A 639 -18.93 9.92 -14.79
CA GLU A 639 -20.15 9.91 -15.61
C GLU A 639 -21.42 9.71 -14.75
N ILE A 640 -21.33 8.94 -13.67
CA ILE A 640 -22.43 8.76 -12.71
C ILE A 640 -22.78 10.09 -12.05
N MET A 641 -21.78 10.90 -11.62
CA MET A 641 -22.04 12.23 -11.06
C MET A 641 -22.79 13.13 -12.05
N HIS A 642 -22.43 13.09 -13.33
CA HIS A 642 -23.17 13.79 -14.38
C HIS A 642 -24.59 13.23 -14.58
N LYS A 643 -24.77 11.91 -14.50
CA LYS A 643 -26.08 11.25 -14.63
C LYS A 643 -27.01 11.52 -13.47
N ILE A 644 -26.50 11.82 -12.28
CA ILE A 644 -27.33 12.28 -11.16
C ILE A 644 -27.98 13.64 -11.48
N LEU A 645 -27.22 14.53 -12.10
CA LEU A 645 -27.66 15.88 -12.46
C LEU A 645 -28.33 15.96 -13.84
N ALA A 646 -28.54 14.83 -14.51
CA ALA A 646 -29.25 14.78 -15.78
C ALA A 646 -30.69 15.33 -15.65
N PRO A 647 -31.28 15.89 -16.72
CA PRO A 647 -32.66 16.36 -16.69
C PRO A 647 -33.62 15.18 -16.43
N GLU A 648 -34.80 15.47 -15.86
CA GLU A 648 -35.82 14.45 -15.55
C GLU A 648 -36.27 13.61 -16.75
N THR A 649 -36.06 14.13 -17.97
CA THR A 649 -36.37 13.44 -19.24
C THR A 649 -35.32 12.40 -19.63
N ASP A 650 -34.14 12.37 -18.99
CA ASP A 650 -33.11 11.36 -19.24
C ASP A 650 -33.52 10.04 -18.57
N ALA A 651 -33.77 9.01 -19.39
CA ALA A 651 -34.18 7.69 -18.92
C ALA A 651 -33.12 6.99 -18.04
N HIS A 652 -31.86 7.45 -18.08
CA HIS A 652 -30.76 6.92 -17.27
C HIS A 652 -30.32 7.89 -16.18
N LYS A 653 -31.17 8.88 -15.82
CA LYS A 653 -30.91 9.73 -14.65
C LYS A 653 -30.76 8.86 -13.40
N VAL A 654 -29.63 9.00 -12.71
CA VAL A 654 -29.38 8.29 -11.45
C VAL A 654 -30.08 9.03 -10.32
N ARG A 655 -30.90 8.32 -9.56
CA ARG A 655 -31.73 8.84 -8.46
C ARG A 655 -31.36 8.26 -7.11
N GLY A 656 -30.95 6.99 -7.11
CA GLY A 656 -30.57 6.27 -5.90
C GLY A 656 -29.15 5.76 -5.98
N MET A 657 -28.42 5.80 -4.87
CA MET A 657 -27.04 5.31 -4.83
C MET A 657 -26.71 4.59 -3.52
N TYR A 658 -25.89 3.53 -3.63
CA TYR A 658 -25.30 2.83 -2.49
C TYR A 658 -23.78 2.90 -2.57
N ILE A 659 -23.15 3.50 -1.56
CA ILE A 659 -21.70 3.68 -1.50
C ILE A 659 -21.15 2.86 -0.33
N MET A 660 -20.24 1.94 -0.63
CA MET A 660 -19.53 1.14 0.37
C MET A 660 -18.06 1.55 0.40
N GLY A 661 -17.60 2.06 1.56
CA GLY A 661 -16.18 2.28 1.85
C GLY A 661 -15.46 3.19 0.85
N GLU A 662 -16.15 4.21 0.32
CA GLU A 662 -15.60 5.24 -0.56
C GLU A 662 -16.08 6.64 -0.15
N ASN A 663 -15.29 7.66 -0.49
CA ASN A 663 -15.53 9.04 -0.07
C ASN A 663 -15.50 10.04 -1.25
N PRO A 664 -16.42 9.91 -2.24
CA PRO A 664 -16.45 10.79 -3.41
C PRO A 664 -16.60 12.28 -3.09
N ALA A 665 -17.21 12.65 -1.96
CA ALA A 665 -17.29 14.05 -1.51
C ALA A 665 -15.92 14.67 -1.13
N MET A 666 -14.84 13.87 -1.13
CA MET A 666 -13.45 14.29 -0.98
C MET A 666 -12.52 13.81 -2.10
N SER A 667 -12.75 12.62 -2.67
CA SER A 667 -11.82 12.00 -3.63
C SER A 667 -12.07 12.35 -5.08
N ASP A 668 -13.29 12.72 -5.46
CA ASP A 668 -13.65 12.96 -6.86
C ASP A 668 -13.11 14.32 -7.35
N PRO A 669 -12.89 14.49 -8.67
CA PRO A 669 -12.51 15.79 -9.23
C PRO A 669 -13.69 16.78 -9.16
N ASP A 670 -13.40 18.08 -9.18
CA ASP A 670 -14.42 19.14 -9.10
C ASP A 670 -15.40 18.88 -7.95
N LEU A 671 -14.89 18.97 -6.72
CA LEU A 671 -15.67 18.62 -5.54
C LEU A 671 -16.97 19.42 -5.39
N ASN A 672 -17.04 20.64 -5.94
CA ASN A 672 -18.27 21.40 -5.96
C ASN A 672 -19.35 20.68 -6.77
N HIS A 673 -19.01 20.18 -7.96
CA HIS A 673 -19.89 19.35 -8.77
C HIS A 673 -20.26 18.03 -8.08
N ALA A 674 -19.26 17.28 -7.59
CA ALA A 674 -19.49 15.98 -6.97
C ALA A 674 -20.38 16.07 -5.72
N ARG A 675 -20.13 17.05 -4.83
CA ARG A 675 -20.95 17.27 -3.63
C ARG A 675 -22.37 17.70 -3.98
N HIS A 676 -22.53 18.56 -4.99
CA HIS A 676 -23.85 18.96 -5.46
C HIS A 676 -24.64 17.79 -6.06
N ALA A 677 -23.98 16.93 -6.84
CA ALA A 677 -24.58 15.72 -7.38
C ALA A 677 -25.05 14.78 -6.25
N LEU A 678 -24.17 14.44 -5.30
CA LEU A 678 -24.52 13.58 -4.16
C LEU A 678 -25.68 14.14 -3.33
N ALA A 679 -25.70 15.47 -3.11
CA ALA A 679 -26.79 16.13 -2.39
C ALA A 679 -28.13 16.14 -3.17
N SER A 680 -28.10 15.99 -4.50
CA SER A 680 -29.28 15.99 -5.37
C SER A 680 -29.91 14.62 -5.57
N LEU A 681 -29.31 13.55 -5.04
CA LEU A 681 -29.89 12.21 -5.08
C LEU A 681 -31.20 12.15 -4.29
N ASP A 682 -32.18 11.44 -4.81
CA ASP A 682 -33.44 11.16 -4.12
C ASP A 682 -33.18 10.27 -2.90
N HIS A 683 -32.22 9.34 -3.00
CA HIS A 683 -31.83 8.47 -1.89
C HIS A 683 -30.35 8.05 -1.96
N LEU A 684 -29.62 8.21 -0.85
CA LEU A 684 -28.21 7.84 -0.73
C LEU A 684 -27.99 7.00 0.54
N VAL A 685 -27.46 5.79 0.34
CA VAL A 685 -27.02 4.89 1.43
C VAL A 685 -25.50 4.89 1.46
N VAL A 686 -24.91 5.13 2.64
CA VAL A 686 -23.47 5.08 2.84
C VAL A 686 -23.13 4.05 3.91
N GLN A 687 -22.28 3.10 3.54
CA GLN A 687 -21.68 2.14 4.45
C GLN A 687 -20.22 2.49 4.65
N ASP A 688 -19.85 2.88 5.87
CA ASP A 688 -18.51 3.36 6.20
C ASP A 688 -18.18 3.05 7.66
N ILE A 689 -16.91 3.20 8.01
CA ILE A 689 -16.39 3.05 9.37
C ILE A 689 -16.37 4.36 10.16
N PHE A 690 -16.39 5.51 9.46
CA PHE A 690 -16.39 6.85 10.02
C PHE A 690 -17.46 7.71 9.37
N MET A 691 -17.88 8.77 10.05
CA MET A 691 -18.71 9.82 9.47
C MET A 691 -17.88 10.66 8.47
N THR A 692 -17.72 10.13 7.26
CA THR A 692 -17.00 10.78 6.15
C THR A 692 -17.82 11.91 5.52
N GLU A 693 -17.19 12.72 4.67
CA GLU A 693 -17.84 13.79 3.93
C GLU A 693 -18.99 13.28 3.07
N THR A 694 -18.85 12.08 2.49
CA THR A 694 -19.95 11.43 1.77
C THR A 694 -21.06 10.97 2.71
N ALA A 695 -20.72 10.40 3.88
CA ALA A 695 -21.71 9.96 4.88
C ALA A 695 -22.60 11.12 5.38
N TRP A 696 -22.03 12.32 5.53
CA TRP A 696 -22.79 13.53 5.87
C TRP A 696 -23.86 13.94 4.86
N LEU A 697 -23.79 13.46 3.61
CA LEU A 697 -24.79 13.69 2.56
C LEU A 697 -25.79 12.53 2.43
N ALA A 698 -25.62 11.44 3.18
CA ALA A 698 -26.46 10.26 3.11
C ALA A 698 -27.84 10.47 3.74
N ASP A 699 -28.80 9.63 3.35
CA ASP A 699 -30.08 9.46 4.04
C ASP A 699 -29.99 8.35 5.10
N VAL A 700 -29.20 7.31 4.82
CA VAL A 700 -28.94 6.19 5.71
C VAL A 700 -27.44 5.94 5.80
N VAL A 701 -26.90 5.89 7.02
CA VAL A 701 -25.51 5.51 7.29
C VAL A 701 -25.48 4.16 8.01
N LEU A 702 -24.71 3.22 7.48
CA LEU A 702 -24.58 1.85 8.00
C LEU A 702 -23.16 1.64 8.57
N PRO A 703 -23.00 1.42 9.89
CA PRO A 703 -21.69 1.25 10.51
C PRO A 703 -21.07 -0.11 10.14
N ALA A 704 -19.90 -0.06 9.52
CA ALA A 704 -19.19 -1.24 9.00
C ALA A 704 -17.97 -1.64 9.85
N THR A 705 -17.35 -2.77 9.53
CA THR A 705 -16.11 -3.24 10.16
C THR A 705 -14.86 -2.62 9.55
N ALA A 706 -13.87 -2.30 10.38
CA ALA A 706 -12.50 -2.06 9.93
C ALA A 706 -11.86 -3.35 9.41
N TRP A 707 -10.73 -3.22 8.71
CA TRP A 707 -9.92 -4.38 8.32
C TRP A 707 -9.53 -5.32 9.50
N PRO A 708 -9.00 -4.83 10.64
CA PRO A 708 -8.68 -5.71 11.77
C PRO A 708 -9.91 -6.30 12.48
N GLU A 709 -11.14 -5.96 12.07
CA GLU A 709 -12.40 -6.42 12.66
C GLU A 709 -13.07 -7.52 11.83
N LYS A 710 -12.41 -8.03 10.77
CA LYS A 710 -13.00 -9.01 9.84
C LYS A 710 -12.00 -10.00 9.26
N ASN A 711 -12.53 -11.09 8.69
CA ASN A 711 -11.80 -12.01 7.84
C ASN A 711 -12.10 -11.72 6.36
N GLY A 712 -11.16 -12.05 5.48
CA GLY A 712 -11.33 -11.96 4.04
C GLY A 712 -10.01 -11.99 3.31
N THR A 713 -10.04 -11.86 1.99
CA THR A 713 -8.82 -11.82 1.18
C THR A 713 -8.63 -10.48 0.49
N VAL A 714 -7.39 -10.12 0.21
CA VAL A 714 -7.04 -9.01 -0.67
C VAL A 714 -6.06 -9.48 -1.73
N SER A 715 -6.15 -8.95 -2.94
CA SER A 715 -5.12 -9.13 -3.97
C SER A 715 -4.27 -7.86 -4.06
N ASN A 716 -2.98 -8.01 -3.75
CA ASN A 716 -2.04 -6.89 -3.77
C ASN A 716 -1.61 -6.52 -5.21
N THR A 717 -0.74 -5.51 -5.33
CA THR A 717 -0.20 -5.04 -6.61
C THR A 717 0.57 -6.10 -7.39
N ASP A 718 1.06 -7.14 -6.72
CA ASP A 718 1.90 -8.21 -7.28
C ASP A 718 1.09 -9.46 -7.65
N ARG A 719 -0.26 -9.36 -7.68
CA ARG A 719 -1.18 -10.48 -7.92
C ARG A 719 -1.09 -11.56 -6.84
N MET A 720 -0.76 -11.19 -5.61
CA MET A 720 -0.80 -12.10 -4.48
C MET A 720 -2.15 -12.01 -3.79
N VAL A 721 -2.90 -13.11 -3.75
CA VAL A 721 -4.11 -13.25 -2.92
C VAL A 721 -3.65 -13.53 -1.50
N GLN A 722 -4.00 -12.65 -0.56
CA GLN A 722 -3.52 -12.65 0.81
C GLN A 722 -4.67 -12.70 1.81
N LEU A 723 -4.53 -13.54 2.83
CA LEU A 723 -5.54 -13.72 3.88
C LEU A 723 -5.40 -12.68 4.99
N GLY A 724 -6.47 -11.93 5.22
CA GLY A 724 -6.68 -11.12 6.42
C GLY A 724 -7.47 -11.87 7.48
N LYS A 725 -7.12 -11.66 8.75
CA LYS A 725 -7.80 -12.24 9.90
C LYS A 725 -8.23 -11.16 10.89
N GLN A 726 -9.39 -11.37 11.49
CA GLN A 726 -9.97 -10.56 12.54
C GLN A 726 -9.09 -10.62 13.79
N ALA A 727 -8.62 -9.46 14.22
CA ALA A 727 -7.82 -9.27 15.42
C ALA A 727 -8.64 -8.73 16.59
N ILE A 728 -9.63 -7.89 16.33
CA ILE A 728 -10.46 -7.24 17.35
C ILE A 728 -11.95 -7.35 16.99
N ASP A 729 -12.82 -7.18 17.97
CA ASP A 729 -14.26 -7.13 17.77
C ASP A 729 -14.70 -5.74 17.31
N PRO A 730 -15.72 -5.62 16.42
CA PRO A 730 -16.24 -4.34 15.99
C PRO A 730 -16.85 -3.50 17.12
N PRO A 731 -16.83 -2.16 17.01
CA PRO A 731 -17.39 -1.29 18.05
C PRO A 731 -18.93 -1.24 18.00
N GLY A 732 -19.56 -1.23 19.17
CA GLY A 732 -21.01 -1.02 19.31
C GLY A 732 -21.84 -2.07 18.56
N GLN A 733 -22.69 -1.61 17.66
CA GLN A 733 -23.54 -2.42 16.80
C GLN A 733 -23.02 -2.52 15.36
N ALA A 734 -21.79 -2.08 15.07
CA ALA A 734 -21.21 -2.20 13.73
C ALA A 734 -21.20 -3.66 13.25
N LYS A 735 -21.42 -3.87 11.95
CA LYS A 735 -21.53 -5.21 11.35
C LYS A 735 -20.52 -5.41 10.22
N PRO A 736 -20.10 -6.66 9.96
CA PRO A 736 -19.25 -6.95 8.80
C PRO A 736 -19.89 -6.50 7.49
N ASP A 737 -19.09 -5.89 6.61
CA ASP A 737 -19.58 -5.40 5.31
C ASP A 737 -20.29 -6.50 4.52
N LEU A 738 -19.77 -7.72 4.56
CA LEU A 738 -20.34 -8.89 3.90
C LEU A 738 -21.76 -9.18 4.39
N TRP A 739 -22.01 -9.06 5.71
CA TRP A 739 -23.34 -9.20 6.28
C TRP A 739 -24.27 -8.09 5.79
N ILE A 740 -23.80 -6.84 5.79
CA ILE A 740 -24.60 -5.68 5.36
C ILE A 740 -25.01 -5.82 3.88
N ILE A 741 -24.08 -6.22 3.01
CA ILE A 741 -24.35 -6.45 1.58
C ILE A 741 -25.44 -7.53 1.41
N GLN A 742 -25.34 -8.64 2.13
CA GLN A 742 -26.34 -9.71 2.09
C GLN A 742 -27.72 -9.22 2.57
N GLN A 743 -27.77 -8.44 3.64
CA GLN A 743 -29.01 -7.87 4.18
C GLN A 743 -29.67 -6.84 3.26
N MET A 744 -28.86 -6.03 2.59
CA MET A 744 -29.33 -5.12 1.54
C MET A 744 -29.88 -5.90 0.36
N ALA A 745 -29.16 -6.94 -0.08
CA ALA A 745 -29.56 -7.79 -1.20
C ALA A 745 -30.89 -8.51 -0.96
N GLU A 746 -31.08 -9.08 0.23
CA GLU A 746 -32.32 -9.77 0.63
C GLU A 746 -33.54 -8.84 0.49
N ARG A 747 -33.41 -7.57 0.88
CA ARG A 747 -34.50 -6.59 0.87
C ARG A 747 -34.73 -5.96 -0.51
N ILE A 748 -33.67 -5.74 -1.28
CA ILE A 748 -33.77 -5.27 -2.68
C ILE A 748 -34.42 -6.36 -3.55
N GLY A 749 -34.09 -7.64 -3.31
CA GLY A 749 -34.53 -8.79 -4.09
C GLY A 749 -33.87 -8.85 -5.48
N ALA A 750 -33.98 -9.99 -6.16
CA ALA A 750 -33.47 -10.15 -7.52
C ALA A 750 -34.24 -9.26 -8.53
N HIS A 751 -33.53 -8.72 -9.51
CA HIS A 751 -34.10 -8.04 -10.66
C HIS A 751 -34.57 -9.08 -11.71
N ALA A 752 -35.69 -9.74 -11.43
CA ALA A 752 -36.56 -10.49 -12.36
C ALA A 752 -37.67 -11.21 -11.56
N SER A 753 -38.86 -11.41 -12.17
CA SER A 753 -39.95 -12.20 -11.57
C SER A 753 -39.68 -13.70 -11.68
N HIS A 754 -38.74 -14.23 -10.91
CA HIS A 754 -38.62 -15.68 -10.73
C HIS A 754 -38.75 -16.05 -9.27
N THR A 755 -39.75 -16.88 -8.99
CA THR A 755 -39.76 -17.76 -7.81
C THR A 755 -38.56 -18.69 -7.90
N LEU A 756 -37.76 -18.73 -6.82
CA LEU A 756 -36.72 -19.74 -6.61
C LEU A 756 -37.37 -21.13 -6.74
N SER A 757 -37.20 -21.79 -7.89
CA SER A 757 -37.70 -23.15 -8.13
C SER A 757 -36.63 -24.21 -7.84
N THR A 758 -35.37 -23.80 -7.65
CA THR A 758 -34.26 -24.68 -7.28
C THR A 758 -34.22 -24.88 -5.75
N PRO A 759 -34.30 -26.13 -5.26
CA PRO A 759 -34.13 -26.43 -3.85
C PRO A 759 -32.76 -25.98 -3.33
N VAL A 760 -32.68 -25.66 -2.03
CA VAL A 760 -31.42 -25.43 -1.32
C VAL A 760 -30.63 -26.74 -1.31
N GLY A 761 -29.60 -26.85 -2.16
CA GLY A 761 -28.69 -28.00 -2.15
C GLY A 761 -28.06 -28.31 -3.51
N ASP A 762 -26.72 -28.41 -3.51
CA ASP A 762 -25.80 -28.70 -4.63
C ASP A 762 -25.71 -27.63 -5.74
N TRP A 763 -25.11 -26.48 -5.37
CA TRP A 763 -24.78 -25.40 -6.31
C TRP A 763 -23.48 -25.71 -7.06
N GLY A 764 -23.56 -26.67 -7.99
CA GLY A 764 -22.58 -26.87 -9.07
C GLY A 764 -22.44 -25.66 -10.01
N ARG A 765 -23.29 -24.64 -9.85
CA ARG A 765 -23.24 -23.26 -10.42
C ARG A 765 -23.17 -22.22 -9.28
N GLY A 766 -23.02 -20.93 -9.57
CA GLY A 766 -23.03 -19.87 -8.54
C GLY A 766 -24.38 -19.78 -7.82
N ARG A 767 -24.40 -19.17 -6.63
CA ARG A 767 -25.61 -19.10 -5.79
C ARG A 767 -26.46 -17.87 -6.13
N PRO A 768 -27.81 -17.92 -6.18
CA PRO A 768 -28.59 -16.69 -6.24
C PRO A 768 -28.33 -15.81 -5.01
N LEU A 769 -28.14 -14.50 -5.20
CA LEU A 769 -27.75 -13.59 -4.11
C LEU A 769 -28.73 -13.59 -2.92
N ALA A 770 -30.02 -13.77 -3.19
CA ALA A 770 -31.08 -13.82 -2.18
C ALA A 770 -31.09 -15.11 -1.31
N CYS A 771 -30.31 -16.13 -1.67
CA CYS A 771 -30.27 -17.39 -0.93
C CYS A 771 -29.32 -17.37 0.28
N GLY A 772 -28.62 -16.26 0.53
CA GLY A 772 -27.66 -16.09 1.64
C GLY A 772 -26.41 -16.97 1.54
N TYR A 773 -25.36 -16.57 2.23
CA TYR A 773 -24.12 -17.34 2.43
C TYR A 773 -24.01 -17.70 3.91
N GLU A 774 -23.77 -18.98 4.21
CA GLU A 774 -23.73 -19.47 5.59
C GLU A 774 -22.29 -19.80 6.00
N GLY A 775 -22.04 -19.86 7.31
CA GLY A 775 -20.75 -20.24 7.88
C GLY A 775 -20.10 -19.15 8.71
N GLU A 776 -18.86 -19.41 9.14
CA GLU A 776 -18.09 -18.45 9.94
C GLU A 776 -17.85 -17.15 9.18
N PHE A 777 -17.85 -16.03 9.92
CA PHE A 777 -17.62 -14.68 9.37
C PHE A 777 -18.56 -14.37 8.19
N ASP A 778 -19.85 -14.63 8.37
CA ASP A 778 -20.92 -14.34 7.40
C ASP A 778 -20.74 -15.01 6.03
N GLY A 779 -20.11 -16.19 6.02
CA GLY A 779 -19.95 -17.03 4.83
C GLY A 779 -18.78 -16.63 3.93
N VAL A 780 -17.77 -15.93 4.46
CA VAL A 780 -16.60 -15.43 3.70
C VAL A 780 -15.94 -16.52 2.83
N ALA A 781 -15.79 -17.74 3.35
CA ALA A 781 -15.19 -18.84 2.60
C ALA A 781 -16.07 -19.32 1.43
N GLU A 782 -17.39 -19.33 1.59
CA GLU A 782 -18.33 -19.70 0.52
C GLU A 782 -18.32 -18.64 -0.59
N VAL A 783 -18.32 -17.36 -0.22
CA VAL A 783 -18.24 -16.24 -1.17
C VAL A 783 -16.92 -16.29 -1.94
N TYR A 784 -15.80 -16.53 -1.23
CA TYR A 784 -14.50 -16.69 -1.85
C TYR A 784 -14.50 -17.86 -2.85
N ASP A 785 -15.10 -19.00 -2.51
CA ASP A 785 -15.17 -20.14 -3.42
C ASP A 785 -16.01 -19.84 -4.67
N GLU A 786 -17.13 -19.14 -4.54
CA GLU A 786 -17.92 -18.71 -5.68
C GLU A 786 -17.12 -17.74 -6.59
N MET A 787 -16.42 -16.77 -6.00
CA MET A 787 -15.53 -15.86 -6.72
C MET A 787 -14.40 -16.63 -7.43
N ARG A 788 -13.77 -17.59 -6.74
CA ARG A 788 -12.72 -18.45 -7.29
C ARG A 788 -13.20 -19.21 -8.52
N ARG A 789 -14.44 -19.68 -8.53
CA ARG A 789 -15.09 -20.34 -9.70
C ARG A 789 -15.42 -19.34 -10.81
N ALA A 790 -15.87 -18.13 -10.47
CA ALA A 790 -16.04 -17.03 -11.43
C ALA A 790 -14.71 -16.61 -12.10
N MET A 791 -13.60 -16.85 -11.42
CA MET A 791 -12.24 -16.55 -11.88
C MET A 791 -11.41 -17.83 -12.14
N HIS A 792 -12.06 -18.90 -12.60
CA HIS A 792 -11.47 -20.24 -12.74
C HIS A 792 -10.23 -20.30 -13.63
N SER A 793 -10.03 -19.35 -14.56
CA SER A 793 -8.82 -19.30 -15.41
C SER A 793 -7.65 -18.54 -14.79
N ALA A 794 -7.78 -18.02 -13.57
CA ALA A 794 -6.73 -17.28 -12.88
C ALA A 794 -6.38 -17.85 -11.49
N ILE A 795 -7.39 -18.22 -10.68
CA ILE A 795 -7.18 -18.54 -9.25
C ILE A 795 -7.75 -19.90 -8.82
N SER A 796 -8.09 -20.80 -9.75
CA SER A 796 -8.70 -22.09 -9.40
C SER A 796 -7.87 -22.92 -8.41
N GLY A 797 -6.54 -22.81 -8.44
CA GLY A 797 -5.60 -23.49 -7.55
C GLY A 797 -5.43 -22.86 -6.16
N ILE A 798 -6.04 -21.70 -5.91
CA ILE A 798 -5.96 -20.96 -4.66
C ILE A 798 -7.23 -21.24 -3.86
N THR A 799 -7.29 -22.35 -3.13
CA THR A 799 -8.45 -22.64 -2.26
C THR A 799 -8.38 -21.87 -0.94
N TRP A 800 -9.51 -21.76 -0.24
CA TRP A 800 -9.56 -21.13 1.08
C TRP A 800 -8.63 -21.82 2.09
N GLU A 801 -8.57 -23.16 2.08
CA GLU A 801 -7.68 -23.95 2.93
C GLU A 801 -6.20 -23.69 2.62
N ARG A 802 -5.87 -23.52 1.33
CA ARG A 802 -4.52 -23.16 0.91
C ARG A 802 -4.14 -21.79 1.44
N LEU A 803 -5.02 -20.79 1.35
CA LEU A 803 -4.78 -19.47 1.93
C LEU A 803 -4.64 -19.49 3.45
N GLN A 804 -5.41 -20.32 4.15
CA GLN A 804 -5.25 -20.50 5.59
C GLN A 804 -3.87 -21.06 5.96
N ARG A 805 -3.33 -21.96 5.14
CA ARG A 805 -2.00 -22.57 5.33
C ARG A 805 -0.86 -21.65 4.93
N GLU A 806 -0.97 -20.99 3.77
CA GLU A 806 0.14 -20.29 3.12
C GLU A 806 0.09 -18.77 3.30
N SER A 807 -1.04 -18.22 3.78
CA SER A 807 -1.33 -16.78 3.94
C SER A 807 -1.31 -15.92 2.67
N SER A 808 -0.53 -16.29 1.65
CA SER A 808 -0.28 -15.48 0.45
C SER A 808 0.07 -16.38 -0.73
N VAL A 809 -0.69 -16.32 -1.82
CA VAL A 809 -0.44 -17.12 -3.04
C VAL A 809 -0.50 -16.22 -4.27
N THR A 810 0.48 -16.32 -5.17
CA THR A 810 0.55 -15.50 -6.39
C THR A 810 -0.25 -16.14 -7.52
N TYR A 811 -1.03 -15.36 -8.26
CA TYR A 811 -1.73 -15.82 -9.45
C TYR A 811 -1.10 -15.26 -10.76
N PRO A 812 -1.31 -15.91 -11.93
CA PRO A 812 -2.13 -17.11 -12.18
C PRO A 812 -1.67 -18.36 -11.41
N CYS A 813 -2.65 -19.13 -10.91
CA CYS A 813 -2.44 -20.39 -10.18
C CYS A 813 -3.64 -21.32 -10.44
N LEU A 814 -3.44 -22.36 -11.23
CA LEU A 814 -4.55 -23.16 -11.77
C LEU A 814 -4.83 -24.46 -11.00
N THR A 815 -3.84 -25.00 -10.30
CA THR A 815 -3.96 -26.23 -9.50
C THR A 815 -3.39 -26.04 -8.11
N ALA A 816 -3.74 -26.93 -7.17
CA ALA A 816 -3.24 -26.84 -5.79
C ALA A 816 -1.72 -27.04 -5.67
N ASP A 817 -1.11 -27.75 -6.64
CA ASP A 817 0.33 -27.99 -6.71
C ASP A 817 1.09 -26.91 -7.49
N ASP A 818 0.38 -25.99 -8.16
CA ASP A 818 0.96 -24.86 -8.87
C ASP A 818 1.55 -23.85 -7.86
N PRO A 819 2.87 -23.55 -7.90
CA PRO A 819 3.48 -22.56 -7.00
C PRO A 819 3.02 -21.12 -7.31
N GLY A 820 2.32 -20.90 -8.42
CA GLY A 820 1.93 -19.60 -8.93
C GLY A 820 3.01 -18.98 -9.83
N ALA A 821 2.59 -18.01 -10.65
CA ALA A 821 3.48 -17.35 -11.62
C ALA A 821 3.88 -15.93 -11.15
N PRO A 822 5.06 -15.75 -10.52
CA PRO A 822 5.57 -14.42 -10.13
C PRO A 822 5.90 -13.54 -11.34
N THR A 823 6.36 -14.15 -12.44
CA THR A 823 6.59 -13.51 -13.75
C THR A 823 5.63 -14.11 -14.77
N VAL A 824 4.93 -13.26 -15.50
CA VAL A 824 4.04 -13.66 -16.61
C VAL A 824 4.57 -13.19 -17.96
N PHE A 825 3.92 -13.63 -19.04
CA PHE A 825 4.30 -13.35 -20.43
C PHE A 825 5.65 -13.91 -20.85
N ILE A 826 6.09 -15.02 -20.25
CA ILE A 826 7.33 -15.71 -20.63
C ILE A 826 7.23 -16.19 -22.07
N ASP A 827 6.19 -16.96 -22.39
CA ASP A 827 6.03 -17.57 -23.72
C ASP A 827 5.08 -16.77 -24.63
N HIS A 828 3.91 -16.37 -24.11
CA HIS A 828 2.85 -15.70 -24.87
C HIS A 828 2.19 -14.59 -24.05
N PHE A 829 1.59 -13.62 -24.73
CA PHE A 829 0.76 -12.59 -24.14
C PHE A 829 -0.69 -13.06 -24.01
N ALA A 830 -1.49 -12.37 -23.19
CA ALA A 830 -2.90 -12.72 -22.97
C ALA A 830 -3.84 -12.15 -24.08
N THR A 831 -3.27 -11.61 -25.15
CA THR A 831 -3.97 -11.17 -26.36
C THR A 831 -4.45 -12.37 -27.18
N GLU A 832 -5.43 -12.16 -28.07
CA GLU A 832 -6.06 -13.24 -28.85
C GLU A 832 -5.07 -14.05 -29.70
N ASP A 833 -4.01 -13.42 -30.20
CA ASP A 833 -2.97 -14.06 -31.01
C ASP A 833 -1.67 -14.35 -30.22
N GLY A 834 -1.66 -14.07 -28.92
CA GLY A 834 -0.50 -14.28 -28.04
C GLY A 834 0.65 -13.29 -28.21
N ARG A 835 0.47 -12.19 -28.97
CA ARG A 835 1.49 -11.17 -29.27
C ARG A 835 1.12 -9.80 -28.71
N VAL A 836 2.11 -8.97 -28.36
CA VAL A 836 1.85 -7.57 -27.97
C VAL A 836 1.27 -6.81 -29.15
N ASN A 837 0.23 -6.02 -28.92
CA ASN A 837 -0.28 -5.07 -29.90
C ASN A 837 0.29 -3.66 -29.63
N LEU A 838 1.18 -3.18 -30.52
CA LEU A 838 1.73 -1.84 -30.41
C LEU A 838 0.73 -0.79 -30.91
N VAL A 839 0.49 0.24 -30.10
CA VAL A 839 -0.41 1.35 -30.45
C VAL A 839 0.40 2.65 -30.39
N PRO A 840 0.65 3.31 -31.53
CA PRO A 840 1.33 4.60 -31.54
C PRO A 840 0.52 5.65 -30.79
N ALA A 841 1.21 6.56 -30.10
CA ALA A 841 0.63 7.60 -29.28
C ALA A 841 1.22 8.95 -29.65
N ASP A 842 0.38 9.98 -29.75
CA ASP A 842 0.77 11.34 -30.11
C ASP A 842 0.62 12.31 -28.93
N ILE A 843 1.31 13.45 -28.99
CA ILE A 843 1.23 14.48 -27.95
C ILE A 843 -0.16 15.12 -27.96
N ILE A 844 -0.88 14.95 -26.86
CA ILE A 844 -2.14 15.64 -26.58
C ILE A 844 -1.89 16.54 -25.35
N PRO A 845 -2.07 17.86 -25.46
CA PRO A 845 -1.87 18.75 -24.32
C PRO A 845 -2.96 18.55 -23.26
N ALA A 846 -2.63 18.88 -22.02
CA ALA A 846 -3.55 18.94 -20.90
C ALA A 846 -4.76 19.80 -21.24
N ASN A 847 -5.90 19.45 -20.63
CA ASN A 847 -7.14 20.17 -20.87
C ASN A 847 -7.07 21.62 -20.37
N GLU A 848 -6.32 21.88 -19.29
CA GLU A 848 -6.24 23.20 -18.66
C GLU A 848 -4.79 23.66 -18.41
N ARG A 849 -4.18 24.29 -19.43
CA ARG A 849 -2.82 24.87 -19.35
C ARG A 849 -2.76 26.22 -18.63
N PRO A 850 -1.64 26.55 -17.96
CA PRO A 850 -1.42 27.86 -17.36
C PRO A 850 -1.62 29.02 -18.34
N ASP A 851 -2.15 30.13 -17.82
CA ASP A 851 -2.34 31.38 -18.55
C ASP A 851 -1.95 32.59 -17.67
N ALA A 852 -2.21 33.80 -18.16
CA ALA A 852 -1.85 35.03 -17.43
C ALA A 852 -2.61 35.19 -16.10
N GLN A 853 -3.79 34.58 -15.94
CA GLN A 853 -4.59 34.65 -14.73
C GLN A 853 -4.26 33.52 -13.74
N TYR A 854 -3.93 32.34 -14.26
CA TYR A 854 -3.58 31.13 -13.50
C TYR A 854 -2.21 30.61 -13.96
N PRO A 855 -1.10 31.24 -13.54
CA PRO A 855 0.22 30.99 -14.12
C PRO A 855 0.94 29.76 -13.57
N PHE A 856 0.43 29.11 -12.52
CA PHE A 856 1.05 27.93 -11.91
C PHE A 856 0.33 26.64 -12.29
N VAL A 857 1.04 25.51 -12.22
CA VAL A 857 0.46 24.15 -12.30
C VAL A 857 0.27 23.58 -10.90
N LEU A 858 -0.95 23.12 -10.60
CA LEU A 858 -1.25 22.31 -9.44
C LEU A 858 -0.95 20.84 -9.71
N ILE A 859 -0.12 20.25 -8.86
CA ILE A 859 0.16 18.81 -8.83
C ILE A 859 -0.39 18.26 -7.51
N THR A 860 -1.34 17.33 -7.58
CA THR A 860 -1.86 16.67 -6.38
C THR A 860 -1.12 15.37 -6.06
N GLY A 861 -1.04 14.96 -4.80
CA GLY A 861 -0.53 13.63 -4.46
C GLY A 861 -0.66 13.27 -2.99
N ARG A 862 0.26 12.45 -2.48
CA ARG A 862 0.17 11.87 -1.14
C ARG A 862 1.43 12.18 -0.32
N GLN A 863 1.30 11.98 0.99
CA GLN A 863 2.37 11.98 1.97
C GLN A 863 2.58 10.56 2.50
N LEU A 864 3.69 10.34 3.19
CA LEU A 864 4.06 9.03 3.73
C LEU A 864 3.13 8.62 4.88
N GLU A 865 2.80 9.57 5.74
CA GLU A 865 2.06 9.40 7.00
C GLU A 865 0.58 9.18 6.71
N HIS A 866 0.05 9.94 5.75
CA HIS A 866 -1.38 9.96 5.47
C HIS A 866 -1.78 9.15 4.25
N TRP A 867 -2.91 8.46 4.37
CA TRP A 867 -3.44 7.63 3.30
C TRP A 867 -4.72 8.20 2.71
N HIS A 868 -4.71 8.39 1.39
CA HIS A 868 -5.86 8.80 0.59
C HIS A 868 -6.53 10.07 1.14
N THR A 869 -7.82 10.03 1.48
CA THR A 869 -8.61 11.14 2.04
C THR A 869 -8.39 11.35 3.54
N GLY A 870 -7.41 10.65 4.15
CA GLY A 870 -7.05 10.83 5.55
C GLY A 870 -8.03 10.24 6.58
N SER A 871 -9.15 9.62 6.15
CA SER A 871 -10.22 9.18 7.06
C SER A 871 -9.74 8.22 8.16
N MET A 872 -8.79 7.32 7.84
CA MET A 872 -8.16 6.42 8.81
C MET A 872 -6.92 7.06 9.45
N THR A 873 -5.98 7.55 8.65
CA THR A 873 -4.64 7.92 9.13
C THR A 873 -4.61 9.21 9.95
N ARG A 874 -5.53 10.15 9.70
CA ARG A 874 -5.66 11.35 10.53
C ARG A 874 -6.41 11.11 11.85
N ARG A 875 -6.94 9.91 12.03
CA ARG A 875 -7.48 9.40 13.30
C ARG A 875 -6.53 8.42 13.97
N ALA A 876 -5.33 8.24 13.42
CA ALA A 876 -4.26 7.48 14.03
C ALA A 876 -3.29 8.45 14.72
N THR A 877 -3.17 8.33 16.03
CA THR A 877 -2.51 9.33 16.90
C THR A 877 -1.09 9.63 16.46
N VAL A 878 -0.32 8.58 16.17
CA VAL A 878 1.09 8.71 15.78
C VAL A 878 1.22 9.34 14.39
N LEU A 879 0.36 8.97 13.44
CA LEU A 879 0.48 9.45 12.06
C LEU A 879 0.09 10.93 11.96
N ASP A 880 -1.00 11.33 12.61
CA ASP A 880 -1.44 12.72 12.65
C ASP A 880 -0.45 13.60 13.43
N ALA A 881 0.15 13.09 14.52
CA ALA A 881 1.17 13.84 15.25
C ALA A 881 2.47 14.08 14.45
N ILE A 882 2.83 13.20 13.51
CA ILE A 882 4.00 13.39 12.64
C ILE A 882 3.73 14.45 11.57
N GLU A 883 2.51 14.48 11.01
CA GLU A 883 2.18 15.36 9.89
C GLU A 883 0.77 15.97 10.06
N PRO A 884 0.53 16.86 11.04
CA PRO A 884 -0.82 17.28 11.42
C PRO A 884 -1.46 18.28 10.45
N MET A 885 -0.63 19.03 9.70
CA MET A 885 -1.03 20.23 8.99
C MET A 885 -1.06 20.05 7.48
N ALA A 886 -2.08 20.60 6.83
CA ALA A 886 -2.10 20.70 5.37
C ALA A 886 -1.00 21.66 4.88
N THR A 887 -0.21 21.22 3.88
CA THR A 887 0.88 22.04 3.32
C THR A 887 0.89 22.10 1.79
N ALA A 888 1.23 23.26 1.24
CA ALA A 888 1.55 23.47 -0.17
C ALA A 888 3.08 23.47 -0.34
N SER A 889 3.61 22.55 -1.13
CA SER A 889 5.04 22.44 -1.41
C SER A 889 5.44 23.25 -2.65
N MET A 890 6.43 24.12 -2.50
CA MET A 890 6.97 24.98 -3.58
C MET A 890 8.49 25.13 -3.48
N CYS A 891 9.16 25.40 -4.60
CA CYS A 891 10.61 25.64 -4.61
C CYS A 891 10.98 27.02 -4.08
N ALA A 892 12.22 27.17 -3.60
CA ALA A 892 12.71 28.42 -3.03
C ALA A 892 12.56 29.65 -3.95
N SER A 893 12.74 29.48 -5.27
CA SER A 893 12.67 30.60 -6.22
C SER A 893 11.27 31.18 -6.35
N ASP A 894 10.23 30.32 -6.33
CA ASP A 894 8.85 30.79 -6.42
C ASP A 894 8.41 31.43 -5.10
N LEU A 895 8.85 30.89 -3.96
CA LEU A 895 8.63 31.51 -2.65
C LEU A 895 9.22 32.92 -2.60
N ALA A 896 10.46 33.09 -3.06
CA ALA A 896 11.11 34.40 -3.12
C ALA A 896 10.38 35.38 -4.04
N GLN A 897 9.89 34.93 -5.20
CA GLN A 897 9.11 35.76 -6.13
C GLN A 897 7.77 36.20 -5.54
N LEU A 898 7.15 35.34 -4.72
CA LEU A 898 5.88 35.61 -4.04
C LEU A 898 6.05 36.36 -2.71
N GLY A 899 7.29 36.56 -2.24
CA GLY A 899 7.57 37.20 -0.95
C GLY A 899 7.16 36.34 0.26
N LEU A 900 7.21 35.01 0.14
CA LEU A 900 6.82 34.05 1.17
C LEU A 900 8.02 33.35 1.80
N SER A 901 7.90 33.02 3.08
CA SER A 901 8.82 32.19 3.86
C SER A 901 8.17 30.85 4.23
N THR A 902 8.98 29.83 4.53
CA THR A 902 8.46 28.54 5.03
C THR A 902 7.57 28.75 6.26
N GLY A 903 6.40 28.12 6.27
CA GLY A 903 5.41 28.25 7.34
C GLY A 903 4.38 29.37 7.14
N ASP A 904 4.63 30.31 6.21
CA ASP A 904 3.65 31.34 5.87
C ASP A 904 2.38 30.72 5.26
N VAL A 905 1.29 31.48 5.30
CA VAL A 905 -0.01 31.09 4.74
C VAL A 905 -0.14 31.61 3.31
N LEU A 906 -0.70 30.77 2.43
CA LEU A 906 -1.09 31.16 1.07
C LEU A 906 -2.47 30.62 0.70
N THR A 907 -3.10 31.26 -0.29
CA THR A 907 -4.30 30.77 -0.96
C THR A 907 -3.95 30.32 -2.38
N ILE A 908 -4.34 29.09 -2.73
CA ILE A 908 -4.27 28.56 -4.10
C ILE A 908 -5.68 28.57 -4.67
N GLN A 909 -5.84 29.17 -5.84
CA GLN A 909 -7.13 29.34 -6.50
C GLN A 909 -7.09 28.78 -7.92
N SER A 910 -8.07 27.95 -8.29
CA SER A 910 -8.37 27.58 -9.68
C SER A 910 -9.64 28.27 -10.17
N ARG A 911 -10.08 27.94 -11.38
CA ARG A 911 -11.36 28.39 -11.95
C ARG A 911 -12.60 27.88 -11.19
N ARG A 912 -12.45 26.84 -10.38
CA ARG A 912 -13.56 26.13 -9.73
C ARG A 912 -13.63 26.33 -8.23
N GLY A 913 -12.50 26.62 -7.59
CA GLY A 913 -12.43 26.73 -6.14
C GLY A 913 -11.06 27.18 -5.66
N GLN A 914 -10.92 27.27 -4.34
CA GLN A 914 -9.66 27.66 -3.70
C GLN A 914 -9.47 26.92 -2.39
N VAL A 915 -8.22 26.86 -1.93
CA VAL A 915 -7.84 26.35 -0.60
C VAL A 915 -6.79 27.28 0.01
N THR A 916 -6.80 27.39 1.33
CA THR A 916 -5.79 28.13 2.10
C THR A 916 -5.03 27.15 3.00
N LEU A 917 -3.70 27.20 2.97
CA LEU A 917 -2.84 26.28 3.72
C LEU A 917 -1.44 26.86 3.91
N HIS A 918 -0.64 26.21 4.76
CA HIS A 918 0.74 26.62 5.03
C HIS A 918 1.67 26.22 3.90
N VAL A 919 2.71 27.02 3.67
CA VAL A 919 3.71 26.74 2.66
C VAL A 919 4.90 25.96 3.22
N ARG A 920 5.34 24.95 2.47
CA ARG A 920 6.52 24.14 2.75
C ARG A 920 7.51 24.32 1.60
N ARG A 921 8.77 24.59 1.93
CA ARG A 921 9.84 24.57 0.92
C ARG A 921 10.11 23.13 0.48
N ASP A 922 10.08 22.90 -0.81
CA ASP A 922 10.46 21.66 -1.48
C ASP A 922 11.15 22.01 -2.80
N ASP A 923 12.49 22.00 -2.79
CA ASP A 923 13.29 22.33 -3.98
C ASP A 923 13.24 21.22 -5.05
N GLY A 924 12.64 20.07 -4.75
CA GLY A 924 12.33 19.04 -5.74
C GLY A 924 11.13 19.41 -6.61
N THR A 925 10.27 20.35 -6.17
CA THR A 925 9.12 20.82 -6.95
C THR A 925 9.59 21.79 -8.06
N PRO A 926 9.13 21.63 -9.31
CA PRO A 926 9.61 22.47 -10.41
C PRO A 926 9.08 23.90 -10.28
N GLN A 927 9.83 24.86 -10.84
CA GLN A 927 9.41 26.25 -10.90
C GLN A 927 8.09 26.40 -11.68
N GLY A 928 7.18 27.24 -11.19
CA GLY A 928 5.85 27.43 -11.79
C GLY A 928 4.87 26.31 -11.42
N ALA A 929 5.17 25.50 -10.41
CA ALA A 929 4.27 24.46 -9.91
C ALA A 929 4.11 24.51 -8.39
N VAL A 930 2.98 23.98 -7.92
CA VAL A 930 2.69 23.79 -6.50
C VAL A 930 2.18 22.38 -6.27
N PHE A 931 2.71 21.71 -5.25
CA PHE A 931 2.26 20.37 -4.86
C PHE A 931 1.35 20.43 -3.63
N VAL A 932 0.20 19.76 -3.68
CA VAL A 932 -0.75 19.70 -2.55
C VAL A 932 -1.16 18.24 -2.27
N PRO A 933 -0.96 17.73 -1.04
CA PRO A 933 -1.48 16.44 -0.62
C PRO A 933 -3.00 16.52 -0.40
N PHE A 934 -3.74 15.48 -0.81
CA PHE A 934 -5.23 15.50 -0.76
C PHE A 934 -5.83 14.78 0.47
N ALA A 935 -5.06 14.58 1.53
CA ALA A 935 -5.50 13.90 2.77
C ALA A 935 -6.20 14.81 3.78
N TYR A 936 -6.28 16.11 3.50
CA TYR A 936 -6.74 17.15 4.43
C TYR A 936 -8.09 17.67 3.97
N TYR A 937 -9.12 17.52 4.80
CA TYR A 937 -10.45 17.97 4.46
C TYR A 937 -10.62 19.48 4.60
N GLU A 938 -9.87 20.07 5.53
CA GLU A 938 -9.79 21.51 5.77
C GLU A 938 -9.14 22.27 4.60
N ALA A 939 -8.38 21.57 3.76
CA ALA A 939 -7.74 22.09 2.56
C ALA A 939 -7.89 21.10 1.40
N ALA A 940 -9.14 20.71 1.09
CA ALA A 940 -9.45 19.68 0.11
C ALA A 940 -8.96 20.06 -1.31
N ALA A 941 -7.83 19.49 -1.73
CA ALA A 941 -7.17 19.82 -3.01
C ALA A 941 -8.09 19.66 -4.22
N ASN A 942 -9.02 18.70 -4.18
CA ASN A 942 -9.93 18.42 -5.28
C ASN A 942 -11.05 19.47 -5.48
N LEU A 943 -11.15 20.49 -4.61
CA LEU A 943 -11.91 21.70 -4.91
C LEU A 943 -11.34 22.45 -6.12
N MET A 944 -10.04 22.27 -6.39
CA MET A 944 -9.34 22.98 -7.46
C MET A 944 -9.22 22.16 -8.75
N THR A 945 -9.27 20.84 -8.68
CA THR A 945 -9.02 19.92 -9.80
C THR A 945 -10.13 20.00 -10.85
N ASN A 946 -9.83 19.56 -12.07
CA ASN A 946 -10.77 19.55 -13.18
C ASN A 946 -11.28 18.12 -13.46
N ALA A 947 -12.47 18.01 -14.03
CA ALA A 947 -13.12 16.74 -14.33
C ALA A 947 -12.91 16.26 -15.79
N ALA A 948 -11.92 16.80 -16.51
CA ALA A 948 -11.62 16.36 -17.87
C ALA A 948 -11.12 14.91 -17.86
N LEU A 949 -11.64 14.09 -18.76
CA LEU A 949 -11.42 12.65 -18.76
C LEU A 949 -10.48 12.22 -19.88
N ASP A 950 -9.61 11.26 -19.58
CA ASP A 950 -8.96 10.43 -20.59
C ASP A 950 -10.01 9.77 -21.49
N PRO A 951 -9.85 9.79 -22.83
CA PRO A 951 -10.88 9.33 -23.75
C PRO A 951 -11.16 7.82 -23.66
N PHE A 952 -10.20 7.01 -23.23
CA PHE A 952 -10.30 5.54 -23.17
C PHE A 952 -10.52 5.05 -21.73
N GLY A 953 -9.62 5.42 -20.84
CA GLY A 953 -9.62 5.04 -19.42
C GLY A 953 -10.64 5.81 -18.58
N LYS A 954 -11.25 6.89 -19.11
CA LYS A 954 -12.25 7.71 -18.41
C LYS A 954 -11.81 8.15 -17.00
N ILE A 955 -10.51 8.38 -16.83
CA ILE A 955 -9.91 8.86 -15.58
C ILE A 955 -9.76 10.38 -15.65
N PRO A 956 -10.01 11.12 -14.55
CA PRO A 956 -9.84 12.57 -14.54
C PRO A 956 -8.38 13.05 -14.42
N GLU A 957 -8.15 14.27 -14.90
CA GLU A 957 -6.86 14.97 -14.89
C GLU A 957 -6.52 15.56 -13.50
N PHE A 958 -6.18 14.71 -12.53
CA PHE A 958 -5.81 15.17 -11.18
C PHE A 958 -4.41 15.79 -11.08
N LYS A 959 -3.50 15.41 -11.99
CA LYS A 959 -2.08 15.78 -11.90
C LYS A 959 -1.73 17.07 -12.61
N TYR A 960 -2.72 17.71 -13.23
CA TYR A 960 -2.52 18.93 -13.97
C TYR A 960 -3.75 19.84 -13.87
N CYS A 961 -3.56 21.05 -13.35
CA CYS A 961 -4.60 22.06 -13.28
C CYS A 961 -3.96 23.44 -13.16
N ALA A 962 -4.40 24.43 -13.94
CA ALA A 962 -3.88 25.78 -13.83
C ALA A 962 -4.44 26.49 -12.57
N VAL A 963 -3.54 27.07 -11.78
CA VAL A 963 -3.88 27.79 -10.54
C VAL A 963 -3.15 29.12 -10.42
N ALA A 964 -3.71 30.00 -9.59
CA ALA A 964 -3.12 31.24 -9.13
C ALA A 964 -2.77 31.10 -7.64
N ILE A 965 -1.67 31.72 -7.22
CA ILE A 965 -1.21 31.69 -5.83
C ILE A 965 -1.18 33.12 -5.30
N ARG A 966 -1.70 33.32 -4.10
CA ARG A 966 -1.70 34.60 -3.38
C ARG A 966 -1.18 34.41 -1.97
N ALA A 967 -0.35 35.33 -1.49
CA ALA A 967 0.08 35.35 -0.11
C ALA A 967 -1.10 35.68 0.84
N GLY A 968 -1.13 35.05 2.01
CA GLY A 968 -2.20 35.21 3.00
C GLY A 968 -3.46 34.38 2.70
N GLY A 969 -4.53 34.67 3.44
CA GLY A 969 -5.80 33.94 3.41
C GLY A 969 -6.21 33.47 4.81
N ASP A 970 -7.48 33.10 4.96
CA ASP A 970 -8.00 32.57 6.20
C ASP A 970 -7.90 31.04 6.20
N LEU A 971 -7.17 30.49 7.17
CA LEU A 971 -7.12 29.04 7.40
C LEU A 971 -8.47 28.56 7.94
N SER A 972 -8.79 27.30 7.67
CA SER A 972 -9.92 26.64 8.32
C SER A 972 -9.79 26.74 9.85
N VAL A 973 -10.89 27.11 10.51
CA VAL A 973 -10.97 27.22 11.97
C VAL A 973 -10.87 25.84 12.65
N VAL A 974 -11.25 24.77 11.93
CA VAL A 974 -11.16 23.38 12.37
C VAL A 974 -10.05 22.69 11.59
N GLN A 975 -9.07 22.12 12.29
CA GLN A 975 -7.92 21.42 11.73
C GLN A 975 -7.74 20.08 12.46
N GLY A 976 -7.52 19.00 11.73
CA GLY A 976 -7.36 17.69 12.34
C GLY A 976 -8.66 16.92 12.52
N TYR A 977 -8.52 15.76 13.16
CA TYR A 977 -9.62 15.02 13.79
C TYR A 977 -9.35 14.77 15.29
N ALA A 978 -8.18 15.17 15.78
CA ALA A 978 -7.83 14.99 17.18
C ALA A 978 -8.69 15.92 18.05
N GLN A 979 -9.18 15.42 19.18
CA GLN A 979 -9.61 16.32 20.25
C GLN A 979 -8.44 17.25 20.52
N GLN A 980 -8.64 18.57 20.45
CA GLN A 980 -7.71 19.48 21.10
C GLN A 980 -7.57 18.98 22.53
N ALA A 981 -6.44 18.32 22.82
CA ALA A 981 -6.04 18.06 24.19
C ALA A 981 -6.12 19.44 24.83
N THR A 982 -7.03 19.61 25.78
CA THR A 982 -7.19 20.85 26.52
C THR A 982 -5.81 21.30 26.90
N THR A 983 -5.31 22.34 26.25
CA THR A 983 -4.10 23.03 26.67
C THR A 983 -4.45 23.63 28.01
N SER A 984 -4.23 22.87 29.08
CA SER A 984 -4.06 23.47 30.39
C SER A 984 -2.70 24.16 30.37
N PRO A 985 -2.62 25.41 30.82
CA PRO A 985 -1.46 26.28 30.65
C PRO A 985 -0.19 25.77 31.34
#